data_AF-A0A6P0XAM4-F1
#
_entry.id   AF-A0A6P0XAM4-F1
#
_cell.length_a   1.000
_cell.length_b   1.000
_cell.length_c   1.000
_cell.angle_alpha   90.00
_cell.angle_beta   90.00
_cell.angle_gamma   90.00
#
_symmetry.space_group_name_H-M   'P 1'
#
loop_
_entity.id
_entity.type
_entity.pdbx_description
1 polymer ?
#
loop_
_entity_poly.entity_id
_entity_poly.type
_entity_poly.pdbx_seq_one_letter_code
_entity_poly.pdbx_strand_id
1 'polypeptide(L)'
;MGIFLVRSSLTPFDKNQQEKLIKSGKQTIHIQSQSDNSYFLANQKIALFHFATDNYFYSTKDQIYLNRSESKIISVTIIQGYCWSSTGTDSTGKILTAFDIYLLLSKNNFDTEKVRNLLAGEYAIIHASDDGNVIAFNDRLSIEHIYYSKNKNISSITNRIALLPHIDDQYEYNLEAMLALPVVGYMLGEDTYIKGISRLAQGAVIKLQNGELKVNENKHWIYQNAPSKSDVQNPEVFNSIVEQGINECLANIKAIFSSADNIPLALTGGKDSRLILALALQAGLRDKLRLFTNGIEEHPDVIVAKKLANHLKLPHTTKKPGRFRDPTLATQELLKRLATHVFQNDGMFGAWDLKQGKQCVKGLVLAGFIGEVFKGYLKKPFNYATMPHPEQMISAHGPFDPLGILKEDVRRKISTKVLNRMENYLGLGSEFNDIPDLYYIKERIPNWLGTARRKDADSNQVVMPINSTGLIRLAFALNAPQRQQELIHFAMLRRLEPSLLEIPFAQQTWHRGLTAYGASNSIFKDPIPAPKNLPQHGSWQHTINKNPKFRAAIFEILADHTESPLWQLIDRQKTLNTIKTVGFNMPQMISAFGLMTIFFKVHNIEIPQKALFANSSGFKTEDSVIIKDVKSGQLLNFNQDKKNRLTEKNDSNIKPIIVARKAMALIPGGENTGELSFEGFVDSENSNFIPGWVWCLDFPFMQLTIEVLENGKIIDRIVAGQFRGDLKKAGKGNGHHAFRYDTKGKPIESLRFRVMDTAFELKKSGGRK
;
A
#
# COMPACT_ATOMS: atom_id res chain seq x y z
N MET A 1 16.15 -0.99 -5.79
CA MET A 1 14.75 -1.36 -6.00
C MET A 1 14.65 -2.21 -7.23
N GLY A 2 13.77 -3.19 -7.23
CA GLY A 2 13.74 -4.12 -8.33
C GLY A 2 12.71 -5.21 -8.16
N ILE A 3 12.39 -5.81 -9.28
CA ILE A 3 11.41 -6.86 -9.40
C ILE A 3 12.15 -8.06 -9.97
N PHE A 4 11.98 -9.22 -9.34
CA PHE A 4 12.53 -10.46 -9.86
C PHE A 4 11.43 -11.46 -10.19
N LEU A 5 11.77 -12.39 -11.07
CA LEU A 5 11.00 -13.60 -11.32
C LEU A 5 11.96 -14.76 -11.56
N VAL A 6 11.79 -15.83 -10.82
CA VAL A 6 12.40 -17.13 -11.10
C VAL A 6 11.32 -18.08 -11.57
N ARG A 7 11.57 -18.74 -12.69
CA ARG A 7 10.75 -19.82 -13.26
C ARG A 7 11.60 -21.06 -13.35
N SER A 8 11.11 -22.18 -12.85
CA SER A 8 11.76 -23.48 -13.00
C SER A 8 10.82 -24.45 -13.68
N SER A 9 11.27 -25.10 -14.73
CA SER A 9 10.55 -26.18 -15.40
C SER A 9 11.35 -27.47 -15.41
N LEU A 10 10.68 -28.60 -15.61
CA LEU A 10 11.33 -29.90 -15.82
C LEU A 10 12.04 -29.96 -17.19
N THR A 11 11.53 -29.21 -18.16
CA THR A 11 12.07 -29.09 -19.53
C THR A 11 12.75 -27.74 -19.74
N PRO A 12 13.80 -27.66 -20.57
CA PRO A 12 14.43 -26.39 -20.95
C PRO A 12 13.43 -25.39 -21.56
N PHE A 13 13.58 -24.10 -21.23
CA PHE A 13 12.84 -23.02 -21.89
C PHE A 13 13.40 -22.77 -23.29
N ASP A 14 12.58 -22.86 -24.33
CA ASP A 14 13.01 -22.53 -25.71
C ASP A 14 13.13 -21.01 -25.94
N LYS A 15 13.82 -20.58 -27.01
CA LYS A 15 14.05 -19.16 -27.31
C LYS A 15 12.77 -18.31 -27.38
N ASN A 16 11.68 -18.85 -27.93
CA ASN A 16 10.42 -18.11 -28.04
C ASN A 16 9.77 -17.90 -26.66
N GLN A 17 9.80 -18.93 -25.81
CA GLN A 17 9.37 -18.84 -24.42
C GLN A 17 10.18 -17.80 -23.65
N GLN A 18 11.51 -17.81 -23.83
CA GLN A 18 12.42 -16.85 -23.21
C GLN A 18 12.07 -15.41 -23.60
N GLU A 19 11.89 -15.13 -24.89
CA GLU A 19 11.52 -13.79 -25.36
C GLU A 19 10.15 -13.34 -24.86
N LYS A 20 9.15 -14.24 -24.88
CA LYS A 20 7.79 -13.94 -24.38
C LYS A 20 7.83 -13.57 -22.91
N LEU A 21 8.57 -14.32 -22.09
CA LEU A 21 8.75 -14.04 -20.66
C LEU A 21 9.34 -12.64 -20.41
N ILE A 22 10.42 -12.30 -21.14
CA ILE A 22 11.10 -11.01 -20.99
C ILE A 22 10.17 -9.87 -21.39
N LYS A 23 9.54 -9.96 -22.57
CA LYS A 23 8.66 -8.90 -23.11
C LYS A 23 7.42 -8.69 -22.22
N SER A 24 6.76 -9.77 -21.80
CA SER A 24 5.59 -9.69 -20.90
C SER A 24 5.95 -9.16 -19.51
N GLY A 25 7.11 -9.53 -18.97
CA GLY A 25 7.59 -9.01 -17.69
C GLY A 25 7.71 -7.48 -17.69
N LYS A 26 8.36 -6.91 -18.72
CA LYS A 26 8.57 -5.45 -18.85
C LYS A 26 7.28 -4.63 -19.00
N GLN A 27 6.23 -5.22 -19.56
CA GLN A 27 4.95 -4.53 -19.71
C GLN A 27 4.27 -4.27 -18.36
N THR A 28 4.52 -5.15 -17.40
CA THR A 28 3.66 -5.27 -16.23
C THR A 28 4.29 -4.65 -15.00
N ILE A 29 5.63 -4.49 -14.95
CA ILE A 29 6.37 -3.76 -13.92
C ILE A 29 5.77 -2.37 -13.64
N HIS A 30 5.62 -2.01 -12.36
CA HIS A 30 5.03 -0.73 -11.93
C HIS A 30 6.06 0.40 -11.82
N ILE A 31 7.31 0.12 -12.14
CA ILE A 31 8.43 1.06 -12.15
C ILE A 31 9.11 1.01 -13.52
N GLN A 32 9.67 2.13 -13.95
CA GLN A 32 10.65 2.15 -15.03
C GLN A 32 11.93 1.49 -14.52
N SER A 33 12.47 0.52 -15.27
CA SER A 33 13.73 -0.15 -14.95
C SER A 33 14.91 0.51 -15.65
N GLN A 34 16.06 0.58 -14.96
CA GLN A 34 17.34 1.03 -15.53
C GLN A 34 18.19 -0.15 -16.02
N SER A 35 17.97 -1.34 -15.45
CA SER A 35 18.67 -2.56 -15.80
C SER A 35 17.66 -3.71 -15.93
N ASP A 36 17.70 -4.40 -17.06
CA ASP A 36 16.84 -5.54 -17.36
C ASP A 36 17.71 -6.76 -17.63
N ASN A 37 17.94 -7.58 -16.60
CA ASN A 37 18.80 -8.74 -16.71
C ASN A 37 17.98 -10.03 -16.82
N SER A 38 18.42 -10.94 -17.68
CA SER A 38 17.83 -12.26 -17.86
C SER A 38 18.91 -13.33 -17.89
N TYR A 39 18.76 -14.36 -17.08
CA TYR A 39 19.71 -15.47 -16.98
C TYR A 39 18.99 -16.81 -17.10
N PHE A 40 19.61 -17.73 -17.82
CA PHE A 40 19.13 -19.09 -17.97
C PHE A 40 20.17 -20.06 -17.43
N LEU A 41 19.80 -20.80 -16.39
CA LEU A 41 20.67 -21.70 -15.63
C LEU A 41 20.18 -23.14 -15.76
N ALA A 42 21.01 -24.10 -15.32
CA ALA A 42 20.66 -25.52 -15.25
C ALA A 42 20.11 -26.08 -16.59
N ASN A 43 20.89 -25.92 -17.66
CA ASN A 43 20.48 -26.28 -19.02
C ASN A 43 19.15 -25.63 -19.44
N GLN A 44 19.01 -24.34 -19.14
CA GLN A 44 17.84 -23.51 -19.43
C GLN A 44 16.55 -23.97 -18.74
N LYS A 45 16.64 -24.80 -17.69
CA LYS A 45 15.47 -25.21 -16.87
C LYS A 45 15.08 -24.16 -15.86
N ILE A 46 16.01 -23.26 -15.50
CA ILE A 46 15.74 -22.10 -14.63
C ILE A 46 15.88 -20.84 -15.47
N ALA A 47 14.84 -20.02 -15.49
CA ALA A 47 14.85 -18.67 -16.02
C ALA A 47 14.75 -17.67 -14.86
N LEU A 48 15.72 -16.77 -14.76
CA LEU A 48 15.76 -15.72 -13.76
C LEU A 48 15.72 -14.37 -14.47
N PHE A 49 14.78 -13.52 -14.08
CA PHE A 49 14.63 -12.16 -14.57
C PHE A 49 14.78 -11.18 -13.41
N HIS A 50 15.45 -10.06 -13.68
CA HIS A 50 15.67 -9.00 -12.71
C HIS A 50 15.56 -7.64 -13.39
N PHE A 51 14.50 -6.91 -13.03
CA PHE A 51 14.24 -5.55 -13.47
C PHE A 51 14.62 -4.63 -12.31
N ALA A 52 15.71 -3.90 -12.45
CA ALA A 52 16.30 -3.14 -11.35
C ALA A 52 16.38 -1.65 -11.66
N THR A 53 16.30 -0.90 -10.58
CA THR A 53 16.36 0.54 -10.50
C THR A 53 17.20 0.91 -9.29
N ASP A 54 18.05 1.92 -9.44
CA ASP A 54 18.78 2.48 -8.32
C ASP A 54 17.80 2.93 -7.23
N ASN A 55 18.15 2.67 -5.97
CA ASN A 55 17.48 3.30 -4.83
C ASN A 55 18.50 4.09 -4.02
N TYR A 56 18.14 4.46 -2.78
CA TYR A 56 19.04 5.20 -1.91
C TYR A 56 20.31 4.40 -1.55
N PHE A 57 20.18 3.09 -1.33
CA PHE A 57 21.26 2.24 -0.83
C PHE A 57 22.11 1.57 -1.92
N TYR A 58 21.50 1.30 -3.08
CA TYR A 58 22.08 0.45 -4.10
C TYR A 58 21.94 1.07 -5.48
N SER A 59 23.01 0.99 -6.26
CA SER A 59 22.90 0.99 -7.71
C SER A 59 22.23 -0.30 -8.20
N THR A 60 21.84 -0.35 -9.47
CA THR A 60 21.38 -1.58 -10.12
C THR A 60 22.40 -2.72 -10.05
N LYS A 61 23.70 -2.42 -10.06
CA LYS A 61 24.79 -3.42 -10.00
C LYS A 61 24.97 -4.02 -8.61
N ASP A 62 24.70 -3.24 -7.55
CA ASP A 62 24.82 -3.73 -6.16
C ASP A 62 23.73 -4.75 -5.80
N GLN A 63 22.65 -4.80 -6.58
CA GLN A 63 21.48 -5.65 -6.35
C GLN A 63 21.61 -7.05 -6.94
N ILE A 64 22.66 -7.31 -7.75
CA ILE A 64 22.87 -8.59 -8.40
C ILE A 64 24.35 -8.97 -8.43
N TYR A 65 24.65 -10.22 -8.13
CA TYR A 65 25.99 -10.78 -8.26
C TYR A 65 25.97 -12.04 -9.12
N LEU A 66 26.93 -12.14 -10.04
CA LEU A 66 27.12 -13.27 -10.93
C LEU A 66 28.42 -13.98 -10.54
N ASN A 67 28.31 -15.18 -9.97
CA ASN A 67 29.45 -16.05 -9.78
C ASN A 67 29.77 -16.76 -11.09
N ARG A 68 31.00 -16.65 -11.57
CA ARG A 68 31.43 -17.21 -12.87
C ARG A 68 32.64 -18.10 -12.70
N SER A 69 32.67 -19.17 -13.49
CA SER A 69 33.89 -19.92 -13.79
C SER A 69 34.16 -19.72 -15.28
N GLU A 70 35.27 -19.07 -15.60
CA GLU A 70 35.56 -18.56 -16.95
C GLU A 70 34.38 -17.73 -17.51
N SER A 71 33.80 -18.15 -18.63
CA SER A 71 32.64 -17.50 -19.26
C SER A 71 31.29 -17.98 -18.73
N LYS A 72 31.25 -19.12 -18.03
CA LYS A 72 30.02 -19.77 -17.55
C LYS A 72 29.54 -19.13 -16.26
N ILE A 73 28.25 -18.82 -16.18
CA ILE A 73 27.59 -18.40 -14.94
C ILE A 73 27.30 -19.66 -14.11
N ILE A 74 27.91 -19.73 -12.93
CA ILE A 74 27.72 -20.82 -11.96
C ILE A 74 26.54 -20.51 -11.05
N SER A 75 26.38 -19.26 -10.63
CA SER A 75 25.22 -18.86 -9.84
C SER A 75 24.94 -17.37 -9.91
N VAL A 76 23.70 -17.01 -9.56
CA VAL A 76 23.19 -15.65 -9.54
C VAL A 76 22.57 -15.40 -8.16
N THR A 77 23.05 -14.36 -7.49
CA THR A 77 22.46 -13.86 -6.23
C THR A 77 21.80 -12.52 -6.48
N ILE A 78 20.57 -12.34 -6.01
CA ILE A 78 19.83 -11.08 -6.06
C ILE A 78 19.42 -10.68 -4.66
N ILE A 79 19.55 -9.40 -4.37
CA ILE A 79 18.93 -8.76 -3.21
C ILE A 79 17.94 -7.70 -3.67
N GLN A 80 16.79 -7.69 -3.02
CA GLN A 80 15.79 -6.62 -3.06
C GLN A 80 15.57 -6.07 -1.66
N GLY A 81 15.15 -4.81 -1.58
CA GLY A 81 15.10 -4.07 -0.31
C GLY A 81 16.48 -3.54 0.08
N TYR A 82 16.91 -3.78 1.31
CA TYR A 82 18.18 -3.39 1.91
C TYR A 82 18.52 -4.21 3.16
N CYS A 83 19.81 -4.45 3.38
CA CYS A 83 20.28 -5.05 4.62
C CYS A 83 21.72 -4.62 4.97
N TRP A 84 22.06 -4.85 6.23
CA TRP A 84 23.39 -4.66 6.79
C TRP A 84 23.68 -5.75 7.85
N SER A 85 24.94 -5.87 8.27
CA SER A 85 25.32 -6.83 9.31
C SER A 85 24.77 -6.44 10.68
N SER A 86 24.15 -7.40 11.38
CA SER A 86 23.55 -7.20 12.72
C SER A 86 24.47 -7.58 13.90
N THR A 87 25.62 -8.23 13.67
CA THR A 87 26.48 -8.76 14.76
C THR A 87 27.99 -8.54 14.51
N GLY A 88 28.75 -8.15 15.56
CA GLY A 88 30.23 -8.19 15.60
C GLY A 88 30.91 -6.99 16.28
N THR A 89 32.13 -7.18 16.81
CA THR A 89 33.04 -6.09 17.25
C THR A 89 33.49 -5.20 16.09
N ASP A 90 33.44 -5.73 14.87
CA ASP A 90 33.62 -5.01 13.59
C ASP A 90 32.29 -4.44 13.06
N SER A 91 31.38 -4.01 13.95
CA SER A 91 30.06 -3.42 13.67
C SER A 91 30.15 -2.06 12.97
N THR A 92 30.79 -2.05 11.82
CA THR A 92 30.89 -0.90 10.90
C THR A 92 29.54 -0.53 10.29
N GLY A 93 28.50 -1.36 10.47
CA GLY A 93 27.18 -1.08 9.91
C GLY A 93 27.19 -1.03 8.39
N LYS A 94 28.06 -1.79 7.72
CA LYS A 94 28.15 -1.69 6.26
C LYS A 94 26.87 -2.23 5.60
N ILE A 95 26.27 -1.42 4.71
CA ILE A 95 25.23 -1.88 3.77
C ILE A 95 25.80 -3.02 2.91
N LEU A 96 25.06 -4.13 2.80
CA LEU A 96 25.53 -5.35 2.14
C LEU A 96 24.95 -5.44 0.72
N THR A 97 25.81 -5.68 -0.26
CA THR A 97 25.45 -5.89 -1.66
C THR A 97 25.09 -7.36 -1.93
N ALA A 98 24.57 -7.67 -3.12
CA ALA A 98 24.35 -9.05 -3.55
C ALA A 98 25.62 -9.92 -3.50
N PHE A 99 26.80 -9.32 -3.69
CA PHE A 99 28.09 -10.01 -3.54
C PHE A 99 28.35 -10.38 -2.08
N ASP A 100 28.17 -9.43 -1.16
CA ASP A 100 28.35 -9.69 0.27
C ASP A 100 27.38 -10.79 0.76
N ILE A 101 26.14 -10.78 0.26
CA ILE A 101 25.15 -11.84 0.53
C ILE A 101 25.60 -13.19 -0.01
N TYR A 102 26.13 -13.25 -1.24
CA TYR A 102 26.69 -14.49 -1.79
C TYR A 102 27.83 -15.04 -0.91
N LEU A 103 28.73 -14.18 -0.43
CA LEU A 103 29.81 -14.59 0.46
C LEU A 103 29.28 -15.11 1.80
N LEU A 104 28.28 -14.45 2.38
CA LEU A 104 27.64 -14.90 3.63
C LEU A 104 26.96 -16.26 3.47
N LEU A 105 26.22 -16.45 2.39
CA LEU A 105 25.61 -17.74 2.04
C LEU A 105 26.68 -18.81 1.89
N SER A 106 27.72 -18.56 1.10
CA SER A 106 28.79 -19.52 0.84
C SER A 106 29.54 -19.91 2.12
N LYS A 107 29.90 -18.94 2.98
CA LYS A 107 30.56 -19.18 4.27
C LYS A 107 29.70 -19.97 5.26
N ASN A 108 28.38 -19.90 5.13
CA ASN A 108 27.42 -20.58 5.99
C ASN A 108 26.79 -21.82 5.33
N ASN A 109 27.41 -22.38 4.28
CA ASN A 109 26.92 -23.57 3.56
C ASN A 109 25.46 -23.41 3.08
N PHE A 110 25.10 -22.20 2.66
CA PHE A 110 23.76 -21.83 2.19
C PHE A 110 22.64 -22.04 3.23
N ASP A 111 23.00 -22.04 4.53
CA ASP A 111 22.04 -22.02 5.63
C ASP A 111 21.39 -20.64 5.77
N THR A 112 20.15 -20.55 5.31
CA THR A 112 19.39 -19.29 5.29
C THR A 112 19.05 -18.77 6.67
N GLU A 113 18.90 -19.63 7.70
CA GLU A 113 18.61 -19.15 9.06
C GLU A 113 19.84 -18.58 9.72
N LYS A 114 21.02 -19.21 9.53
CA LYS A 114 22.30 -18.62 9.98
C LYS A 114 22.53 -17.25 9.34
N VAL A 115 22.38 -17.15 8.02
CA VAL A 115 22.53 -15.87 7.32
C VAL A 115 21.51 -14.85 7.81
N ARG A 116 20.22 -15.22 7.93
CA ARG A 116 19.17 -14.31 8.42
C ARG A 116 19.45 -13.78 9.83
N ASN A 117 20.11 -14.56 10.71
CA ASN A 117 20.50 -14.08 12.04
C ASN A 117 21.63 -13.05 12.03
N LEU A 118 22.42 -12.98 10.95
CA LEU A 118 23.51 -12.01 10.75
C LEU A 118 23.05 -10.74 10.02
N LEU A 119 21.77 -10.65 9.63
CA LEU A 119 21.23 -9.56 8.85
C LEU A 119 20.20 -8.76 9.64
N ALA A 120 20.26 -7.44 9.47
CA ALA A 120 19.18 -6.51 9.80
C ALA A 120 18.77 -5.75 8.52
N GLY A 121 17.52 -5.28 8.48
CA GLY A 121 16.95 -4.56 7.34
C GLY A 121 15.63 -5.16 6.85
N GLU A 122 15.15 -4.67 5.71
CA GLU A 122 13.95 -5.12 5.02
C GLU A 122 14.41 -5.65 3.67
N TYR A 123 14.40 -6.96 3.44
CA TYR A 123 15.03 -7.55 2.26
C TYR A 123 14.34 -8.81 1.77
N ALA A 124 14.47 -9.06 0.46
CA ALA A 124 14.16 -10.34 -0.17
C ALA A 124 15.41 -10.80 -0.96
N ILE A 125 15.86 -12.02 -0.69
CA ILE A 125 17.08 -12.60 -1.27
C ILE A 125 16.72 -13.82 -2.09
N ILE A 126 17.33 -13.94 -3.26
CA ILE A 126 17.33 -15.14 -4.09
C ILE A 126 18.76 -15.52 -4.41
N HIS A 127 19.04 -16.81 -4.36
CA HIS A 127 20.23 -17.40 -4.94
C HIS A 127 19.83 -18.58 -5.82
N ALA A 128 20.26 -18.57 -7.07
CA ALA A 128 20.02 -19.64 -8.04
C ALA A 128 21.36 -20.12 -8.61
N SER A 129 21.57 -21.43 -8.65
CA SER A 129 22.79 -22.07 -9.16
C SER A 129 22.54 -22.91 -10.41
N ASP A 130 23.61 -23.14 -11.17
CA ASP A 130 23.59 -23.88 -12.43
C ASP A 130 23.37 -25.39 -12.26
N ASP A 131 23.48 -25.90 -11.02
CA ASP A 131 23.11 -27.26 -10.62
C ASP A 131 21.58 -27.47 -10.47
N GLY A 132 20.79 -26.41 -10.63
CA GLY A 132 19.33 -26.47 -10.53
C GLY A 132 18.76 -26.13 -9.15
N ASN A 133 19.60 -25.74 -8.18
CA ASN A 133 19.15 -25.31 -6.87
C ASN A 133 18.75 -23.82 -6.86
N VAL A 134 17.64 -23.50 -6.19
CA VAL A 134 17.26 -22.12 -5.87
C VAL A 134 16.87 -22.05 -4.40
N ILE A 135 17.40 -21.05 -3.71
CA ILE A 135 16.97 -20.67 -2.36
C ILE A 135 16.40 -19.25 -2.39
N ALA A 136 15.30 -19.03 -1.69
CA ALA A 136 14.72 -17.70 -1.54
C ALA A 136 14.18 -17.49 -0.12
N PHE A 137 14.49 -16.36 0.48
CA PHE A 137 14.04 -15.98 1.82
C PHE A 137 14.02 -14.47 1.97
N ASN A 138 13.28 -13.96 2.95
CA ASN A 138 13.15 -12.54 3.23
C ASN A 138 13.38 -12.20 4.71
N ASP A 139 13.26 -10.92 5.05
CA ASP A 139 13.34 -10.41 6.41
C ASP A 139 12.35 -11.12 7.35
N ARG A 140 12.64 -11.09 8.66
CA ARG A 140 11.85 -11.83 9.67
C ARG A 140 10.38 -11.40 9.74
N LEU A 141 10.08 -10.16 9.37
CA LEU A 141 8.72 -9.62 9.38
C LEU A 141 7.98 -9.85 8.05
N SER A 142 8.67 -10.38 7.02
CA SER A 142 8.14 -10.55 5.67
C SER A 142 7.57 -9.24 5.12
N ILE A 143 8.33 -8.13 5.32
CA ILE A 143 7.99 -6.81 4.79
C ILE A 143 8.30 -6.77 3.30
N GLU A 144 9.49 -7.21 2.90
CA GLU A 144 9.82 -7.42 1.50
C GLU A 144 9.24 -8.76 1.04
N HIS A 145 8.19 -8.70 0.24
CA HIS A 145 7.42 -9.89 -0.12
C HIS A 145 8.17 -10.82 -1.08
N ILE A 146 7.98 -12.11 -0.86
CA ILE A 146 8.22 -13.14 -1.85
C ILE A 146 6.90 -13.90 -2.02
N TYR A 147 6.47 -14.10 -3.24
CA TYR A 147 5.33 -14.92 -3.63
C TYR A 147 5.84 -16.14 -4.38
N TYR A 148 5.15 -17.25 -4.23
CA TYR A 148 5.49 -18.48 -4.93
C TYR A 148 4.25 -19.25 -5.37
N SER A 149 4.41 -20.05 -6.42
CA SER A 149 3.41 -20.99 -6.92
C SER A 149 3.99 -22.40 -6.96
N LYS A 150 3.25 -23.37 -6.40
CA LYS A 150 3.57 -24.80 -6.50
C LYS A 150 2.72 -25.41 -7.61
N ASN A 151 3.28 -25.54 -8.81
CA ASN A 151 2.63 -26.23 -9.92
C ASN A 151 3.54 -27.37 -10.41
N LYS A 152 2.94 -28.49 -10.85
CA LYS A 152 3.64 -29.70 -11.29
C LYS A 152 4.62 -29.44 -12.44
N ASN A 153 4.29 -28.50 -13.34
CA ASN A 153 5.06 -28.27 -14.56
C ASN A 153 6.04 -27.11 -14.45
N ILE A 154 5.64 -26.04 -13.75
CA ILE A 154 6.45 -24.83 -13.61
C ILE A 154 6.29 -24.24 -12.21
N SER A 155 7.38 -24.20 -11.46
CA SER A 155 7.46 -23.48 -10.18
C SER A 155 7.86 -22.03 -10.43
N SER A 156 7.24 -21.08 -9.74
CA SER A 156 7.54 -19.65 -9.88
C SER A 156 7.81 -19.01 -8.52
N ILE A 157 8.76 -18.07 -8.47
CA ILE A 157 9.11 -17.26 -7.30
C ILE A 157 9.26 -15.81 -7.75
N THR A 158 8.56 -14.86 -7.12
CA THR A 158 8.61 -13.43 -7.49
C THR A 158 8.32 -12.53 -6.30
N ASN A 159 8.82 -11.30 -6.27
CA ASN A 159 8.37 -10.26 -5.33
C ASN A 159 7.19 -9.42 -5.86
N ARG A 160 6.67 -9.76 -7.05
CA ARG A 160 5.50 -9.12 -7.65
C ARG A 160 4.57 -10.11 -8.31
N ILE A 161 3.49 -10.42 -7.60
CA ILE A 161 2.46 -11.38 -8.04
C ILE A 161 1.83 -11.04 -9.40
N ALA A 162 1.70 -9.75 -9.75
CA ALA A 162 1.12 -9.35 -11.03
C ALA A 162 1.87 -9.90 -12.25
N LEU A 163 3.17 -10.22 -12.13
CA LEU A 163 3.93 -10.82 -13.23
C LEU A 163 3.37 -12.16 -13.71
N LEU A 164 2.81 -12.95 -12.79
CA LEU A 164 2.43 -14.33 -13.06
C LEU A 164 1.24 -14.42 -14.04
N PRO A 165 0.09 -13.74 -13.82
CA PRO A 165 -1.01 -13.67 -14.79
C PRO A 165 -0.65 -13.19 -16.20
N HIS A 166 0.40 -12.39 -16.33
CA HIS A 166 0.84 -11.90 -17.64
C HIS A 166 1.83 -12.85 -18.33
N ILE A 167 2.23 -13.92 -17.65
CA ILE A 167 3.16 -14.92 -18.17
C ILE A 167 2.43 -16.23 -18.48
N ASP A 168 1.52 -16.68 -17.59
CA ASP A 168 0.68 -17.85 -17.86
C ASP A 168 -0.77 -17.44 -18.16
N ASP A 169 -1.44 -18.21 -19.01
CA ASP A 169 -2.76 -17.87 -19.53
C ASP A 169 -3.92 -18.41 -18.67
N GLN A 170 -3.62 -19.07 -17.54
CA GLN A 170 -4.62 -19.70 -16.67
C GLN A 170 -4.39 -19.36 -15.20
N TYR A 171 -4.99 -18.26 -14.75
CA TYR A 171 -5.10 -17.94 -13.32
C TYR A 171 -6.53 -17.59 -12.97
N GLU A 172 -6.97 -18.11 -11.82
CA GLU A 172 -8.27 -17.80 -11.26
C GLU A 172 -8.11 -16.85 -10.08
N TYR A 173 -9.03 -15.87 -9.98
CA TYR A 173 -9.11 -15.04 -8.79
C TYR A 173 -9.51 -15.87 -7.56
N ASN A 174 -8.82 -15.64 -6.45
CA ASN A 174 -9.24 -16.10 -5.14
C ASN A 174 -10.18 -15.08 -4.50
N LEU A 175 -11.44 -15.09 -4.95
CA LEU A 175 -12.45 -14.10 -4.54
C LEU A 175 -12.69 -14.11 -3.02
N GLU A 176 -12.66 -15.29 -2.38
CA GLU A 176 -12.81 -15.41 -0.92
C GLU A 176 -11.66 -14.71 -0.18
N ALA A 177 -10.41 -14.88 -0.63
CA ALA A 177 -9.26 -14.18 -0.03
C ALA A 177 -9.35 -12.66 -0.20
N MET A 178 -9.81 -12.19 -1.37
CA MET A 178 -9.95 -10.76 -1.66
C MET A 178 -10.92 -10.05 -0.70
N LEU A 179 -11.94 -10.74 -0.17
CA LEU A 179 -12.88 -10.18 0.80
C LEU A 179 -12.22 -9.73 2.11
N ALA A 180 -10.99 -10.17 2.40
CA ALA A 180 -10.24 -9.64 3.53
C ALA A 180 -10.06 -8.10 3.45
N LEU A 181 -9.99 -7.52 2.24
CA LEU A 181 -9.85 -6.07 2.08
C LEU A 181 -11.07 -5.28 2.59
N PRO A 182 -12.32 -5.54 2.16
CA PRO A 182 -13.48 -4.88 2.75
C PRO A 182 -13.77 -5.33 4.20
N VAL A 183 -13.31 -6.49 4.65
CA VAL A 183 -13.62 -6.97 6.01
C VAL A 183 -12.67 -6.40 7.05
N VAL A 184 -11.35 -6.54 6.85
CA VAL A 184 -10.31 -6.13 7.83
C VAL A 184 -9.34 -5.06 7.30
N GLY A 185 -9.35 -4.75 6.01
CA GLY A 185 -8.54 -3.68 5.38
C GLY A 185 -7.28 -4.17 4.64
N TYR A 186 -6.87 -5.42 4.83
CA TYR A 186 -5.67 -6.04 4.26
C TYR A 186 -5.87 -7.56 4.07
N MET A 187 -5.03 -8.22 3.27
CA MET A 187 -5.11 -9.68 3.04
C MET A 187 -4.88 -10.47 4.33
N LEU A 188 -5.54 -11.63 4.48
CA LEU A 188 -5.38 -12.48 5.66
C LEU A 188 -4.42 -13.63 5.39
N GLY A 189 -3.41 -13.74 6.26
CA GLY A 189 -2.37 -14.75 6.20
C GLY A 189 -1.44 -14.63 5.00
N GLU A 190 -1.25 -15.76 4.33
CA GLU A 190 -0.37 -15.93 3.19
C GLU A 190 -1.15 -15.91 1.86
N ASP A 191 -2.46 -15.66 1.92
CA ASP A 191 -3.32 -15.63 0.75
C ASP A 191 -2.99 -14.46 -0.16
N THR A 192 -3.34 -14.65 -1.44
CA THR A 192 -3.25 -13.62 -2.46
C THR A 192 -4.56 -13.56 -3.24
N TYR A 193 -4.71 -12.55 -4.12
CA TYR A 193 -5.88 -12.48 -4.99
C TYR A 193 -5.92 -13.57 -6.07
N ILE A 194 -4.90 -14.45 -6.15
CA ILE A 194 -4.81 -15.51 -7.15
C ILE A 194 -4.78 -16.88 -6.46
N LYS A 195 -5.60 -17.82 -6.94
CA LYS A 195 -5.58 -19.20 -6.43
C LYS A 195 -4.24 -19.88 -6.71
N GLY A 196 -3.74 -20.65 -5.75
CA GLY A 196 -2.49 -21.41 -5.88
C GLY A 196 -1.20 -20.60 -5.78
N ILE A 197 -1.30 -19.29 -5.50
CA ILE A 197 -0.15 -18.42 -5.19
C ILE A 197 -0.24 -17.98 -3.74
N SER A 198 0.86 -18.14 -3.02
CA SER A 198 0.98 -17.74 -1.61
C SER A 198 2.13 -16.77 -1.42
N ARG A 199 1.97 -15.84 -0.48
CA ARG A 199 3.08 -15.05 0.07
C ARG A 199 3.92 -15.94 1.00
N LEU A 200 5.24 -15.74 1.01
CA LEU A 200 6.16 -16.44 1.89
C LEU A 200 5.92 -16.00 3.35
N ALA A 201 5.59 -16.97 4.19
CA ALA A 201 5.36 -16.74 5.62
C ALA A 201 6.61 -16.20 6.33
N GLN A 202 6.40 -15.53 7.47
CA GLN A 202 7.51 -15.04 8.29
C GLN A 202 8.41 -16.18 8.76
N GLY A 203 9.73 -16.01 8.63
CA GLY A 203 10.69 -17.06 9.00
C GLY A 203 10.74 -18.24 8.01
N ALA A 204 9.99 -18.21 6.90
CA ALA A 204 10.03 -19.27 5.91
C ALA A 204 11.17 -19.10 4.90
N VAL A 205 11.54 -20.22 4.27
CA VAL A 205 12.50 -20.32 3.17
C VAL A 205 11.92 -21.20 2.08
N ILE A 206 12.11 -20.77 0.83
CA ILE A 206 11.85 -21.59 -0.35
C ILE A 206 13.15 -22.31 -0.71
N LYS A 207 13.05 -23.62 -0.92
CA LYS A 207 14.10 -24.43 -1.55
C LYS A 207 13.50 -25.09 -2.78
N LEU A 208 14.11 -24.85 -3.92
CA LEU A 208 13.73 -25.49 -5.18
C LEU A 208 14.90 -26.31 -5.68
N GLN A 209 14.62 -27.56 -6.02
CA GLN A 209 15.60 -28.50 -6.57
C GLN A 209 14.88 -29.42 -7.55
N ASN A 210 15.46 -29.68 -8.72
CA ASN A 210 14.89 -30.58 -9.75
C ASN A 210 13.44 -30.24 -10.14
N GLY A 211 13.08 -28.95 -10.15
CA GLY A 211 11.71 -28.47 -10.45
C GLY A 211 10.72 -28.57 -9.28
N GLU A 212 11.09 -29.23 -8.17
CA GLU A 212 10.26 -29.34 -6.98
C GLU A 212 10.51 -28.15 -6.04
N LEU A 213 9.46 -27.39 -5.72
CA LEU A 213 9.51 -26.27 -4.78
C LEU A 213 8.98 -26.68 -3.40
N LYS A 214 9.85 -26.65 -2.39
CA LYS A 214 9.53 -26.84 -0.97
C LYS A 214 9.60 -25.53 -0.21
N VAL A 215 8.72 -25.39 0.78
CA VAL A 215 8.70 -24.25 1.69
C VAL A 215 8.85 -24.80 3.10
N ASN A 216 9.93 -24.39 3.77
CA ASN A 216 10.20 -24.76 5.15
C ASN A 216 9.96 -23.52 6.01
N GLU A 217 9.09 -23.63 6.99
CA GLU A 217 8.69 -22.51 7.84
C GLU A 217 9.26 -22.64 9.25
N ASN A 218 9.98 -21.61 9.71
CA ASN A 218 10.31 -21.46 11.12
C ASN A 218 9.17 -20.75 11.87
N LYS A 219 8.12 -21.49 12.22
CA LYS A 219 6.93 -20.95 12.91
C LYS A 219 7.25 -20.33 14.27
N HIS A 220 8.28 -20.85 14.94
CA HIS A 220 8.69 -20.45 16.29
C HIS A 220 9.78 -19.38 16.32
N TRP A 221 10.06 -18.67 15.21
CA TRP A 221 11.19 -17.72 15.16
C TRP A 221 11.17 -16.63 16.26
N ILE A 222 9.96 -16.24 16.72
CA ILE A 222 9.72 -15.29 17.82
C ILE A 222 10.14 -15.87 19.18
N TYR A 223 10.03 -17.19 19.36
CA TYR A 223 10.33 -17.86 20.64
C TYR A 223 11.70 -18.54 20.63
N GLN A 224 12.24 -18.82 19.45
CA GLN A 224 13.56 -19.43 19.31
C GLN A 224 14.64 -18.50 19.85
N ASN A 225 15.43 -18.98 20.82
CA ASN A 225 16.46 -18.20 21.51
C ASN A 225 15.92 -16.91 22.16
N ALA A 226 14.61 -16.85 22.47
CA ALA A 226 14.03 -15.78 23.27
C ALA A 226 14.23 -16.06 24.77
N PRO A 227 14.36 -15.03 25.62
CA PRO A 227 14.31 -15.24 27.06
C PRO A 227 12.91 -15.76 27.46
N SER A 228 12.83 -16.54 28.53
CA SER A 228 11.54 -16.97 29.09
C SER A 228 10.84 -15.82 29.80
N LYS A 229 9.53 -15.96 30.03
CA LYS A 229 8.75 -14.99 30.83
C LYS A 229 9.30 -14.85 32.26
N SER A 230 9.87 -15.90 32.83
CA SER A 230 10.54 -15.88 34.13
C SER A 230 11.89 -15.17 34.10
N ASP A 231 12.69 -15.36 33.04
CA ASP A 231 14.02 -14.74 32.93
C ASP A 231 13.91 -13.22 32.96
N VAL A 232 12.94 -12.66 32.24
CA VAL A 232 12.75 -11.20 32.15
C VAL A 232 12.14 -10.57 33.39
N GLN A 233 11.76 -11.38 34.41
CA GLN A 233 11.41 -10.83 35.72
C GLN A 233 12.66 -10.42 36.52
N ASN A 234 13.83 -10.99 36.20
CA ASN A 234 15.10 -10.50 36.74
C ASN A 234 15.45 -9.16 36.06
N PRO A 235 15.54 -8.04 36.81
CA PRO A 235 15.86 -6.74 36.24
C PRO A 235 17.19 -6.70 35.50
N GLU A 236 18.21 -7.44 35.94
CA GLU A 236 19.53 -7.47 35.28
C GLU A 236 19.44 -8.10 33.89
N VAL A 237 18.71 -9.21 33.76
CA VAL A 237 18.49 -9.89 32.48
C VAL A 237 17.69 -8.98 31.54
N PHE A 238 16.58 -8.41 32.02
CA PHE A 238 15.77 -7.48 31.23
C PHE A 238 16.60 -6.29 30.74
N ASN A 239 17.37 -5.67 31.63
CA ASN A 239 18.21 -4.52 31.32
C ASN A 239 19.31 -4.85 30.30
N SER A 240 19.95 -6.01 30.44
CA SER A 240 20.97 -6.49 29.50
C SER A 240 20.40 -6.66 28.08
N ILE A 241 19.20 -7.23 27.95
CA ILE A 241 18.55 -7.41 26.64
C ILE A 241 18.13 -6.05 26.04
N VAL A 242 17.62 -5.13 26.87
CA VAL A 242 17.31 -3.76 26.42
C VAL A 242 18.56 -3.05 25.92
N GLU A 243 19.69 -3.18 26.62
CA GLU A 243 20.98 -2.57 26.22
C GLU A 243 21.52 -3.17 24.92
N GLN A 244 21.45 -4.50 24.76
CA GLN A 244 21.78 -5.15 23.49
C GLN A 244 20.88 -4.64 22.36
N GLY A 245 19.57 -4.56 22.59
CA GLY A 245 18.63 -4.02 21.61
C GLY A 245 18.88 -2.55 21.25
N ILE A 246 19.26 -1.71 22.22
CA ILE A 246 19.71 -0.34 21.96
C ILE A 246 20.96 -0.34 21.08
N ASN A 247 21.96 -1.14 21.41
CA ASN A 247 23.21 -1.22 20.64
C ASN A 247 22.96 -1.68 19.19
N GLU A 248 22.08 -2.66 18.99
CA GLU A 248 21.61 -3.08 17.66
C GLU A 248 20.94 -1.91 16.92
N CYS A 249 20.01 -1.20 17.57
CA CYS A 249 19.34 -0.04 16.96
C CYS A 249 20.32 1.07 16.58
N LEU A 250 21.33 1.35 17.43
CA LEU A 250 22.36 2.35 17.15
C LEU A 250 23.28 1.91 16.00
N ALA A 251 23.66 0.63 15.96
CA ALA A 251 24.41 0.06 14.84
C ALA A 251 23.62 0.17 13.53
N ASN A 252 22.32 -0.12 13.56
CA ASN A 252 21.42 0.07 12.43
C ASN A 252 21.43 1.53 11.95
N ILE A 253 21.25 2.50 12.85
CA ILE A 253 21.25 3.92 12.48
C ILE A 253 22.58 4.34 11.86
N LYS A 254 23.70 3.94 12.46
CA LYS A 254 25.04 4.24 11.91
C LYS A 254 25.21 3.63 10.52
N ALA A 255 24.73 2.41 10.32
CA ALA A 255 24.76 1.73 9.04
C ALA A 255 24.06 2.51 7.92
N ILE A 256 22.85 2.96 8.24
CA ILE A 256 21.94 3.61 7.30
C ILE A 256 22.40 5.04 6.96
N PHE A 257 22.90 5.77 7.97
CA PHE A 257 23.05 7.23 7.90
C PHE A 257 24.51 7.72 7.95
N SER A 258 25.50 6.81 7.91
CA SER A 258 26.93 7.17 7.92
C SER A 258 27.27 8.24 6.88
N SER A 259 26.73 8.12 5.66
CA SER A 259 26.95 9.03 4.53
C SER A 259 25.85 10.09 4.32
N ALA A 260 24.81 10.12 5.17
CA ALA A 260 23.72 11.09 5.02
C ALA A 260 24.09 12.44 5.64
N ASP A 261 23.90 13.54 4.90
CA ASP A 261 24.14 14.91 5.41
C ASP A 261 22.84 15.62 5.85
N ASN A 262 21.70 15.09 5.43
CA ASN A 262 20.39 15.64 5.73
C ASN A 262 19.40 14.50 5.96
N ILE A 263 18.88 14.40 7.19
CA ILE A 263 18.05 13.29 7.65
C ILE A 263 16.68 13.82 8.06
N PRO A 264 15.67 13.75 7.17
CA PRO A 264 14.30 14.05 7.52
C PRO A 264 13.78 13.06 8.56
N LEU A 265 13.42 13.56 9.73
CA LEU A 265 12.81 12.77 10.81
C LEU A 265 11.41 13.30 11.06
N ALA A 266 10.41 12.46 10.75
CA ALA A 266 9.01 12.75 11.04
C ALA A 266 8.78 12.68 12.55
N LEU A 267 8.58 13.82 13.20
CA LEU A 267 8.35 13.92 14.63
C LEU A 267 6.86 14.12 14.91
N THR A 268 6.33 13.32 15.83
CA THR A 268 4.95 13.42 16.32
C THR A 268 4.97 13.65 17.83
N GLY A 269 3.81 13.85 18.44
CA GLY A 269 3.68 13.91 19.89
C GLY A 269 3.65 12.56 20.58
N GLY A 270 3.82 11.46 19.84
CA GLY A 270 3.79 10.09 20.35
C GLY A 270 5.15 9.56 20.84
N LYS A 271 5.13 8.35 21.39
CA LYS A 271 6.33 7.68 21.95
C LYS A 271 7.29 7.14 20.90
N ASP A 272 6.81 6.69 19.74
CA ASP A 272 7.66 6.05 18.72
C ASP A 272 8.61 7.04 18.06
N SER A 273 8.08 8.14 17.55
CA SER A 273 8.91 9.20 16.94
C SER A 273 9.88 9.82 17.96
N ARG A 274 9.49 9.90 19.24
CA ARG A 274 10.35 10.32 20.35
C ARG A 274 11.48 9.33 20.62
N LEU A 275 11.20 8.03 20.61
CA LEU A 275 12.23 6.99 20.77
C LEU A 275 13.22 7.01 19.60
N ILE A 276 12.72 7.16 18.37
CA ILE A 276 13.57 7.31 17.17
C ILE A 276 14.45 8.56 17.26
N LEU A 277 13.91 9.69 17.73
CA LEU A 277 14.69 10.90 17.98
C LEU A 277 15.81 10.66 18.99
N ALA A 278 15.51 10.00 20.12
CA ALA A 278 16.52 9.67 21.14
C ALA A 278 17.63 8.75 20.58
N LEU A 279 17.27 7.72 19.83
CA LEU A 279 18.24 6.85 19.15
C LEU A 279 19.11 7.62 18.15
N ALA A 280 18.52 8.52 17.35
CA ALA A 280 19.26 9.31 16.37
C ALA A 280 20.24 10.28 17.04
N LEU A 281 19.85 10.88 18.17
CA LEU A 281 20.74 11.71 18.99
C LEU A 281 21.93 10.91 19.53
N GLN A 282 21.67 9.74 20.11
CA GLN A 282 22.70 8.85 20.63
C GLN A 282 23.62 8.28 19.55
N ALA A 283 23.12 8.16 18.31
CA ALA A 283 23.94 7.79 17.15
C ALA A 283 24.80 8.94 16.60
N GLY A 284 24.77 10.13 17.22
CA GLY A 284 25.58 11.29 16.81
C GLY A 284 25.02 12.03 15.60
N LEU A 285 23.74 11.89 15.27
CA LEU A 285 23.14 12.49 14.07
C LEU A 285 22.59 13.91 14.28
N ARG A 286 22.81 14.51 15.45
CA ARG A 286 22.19 15.77 15.88
C ARG A 286 22.18 16.86 14.80
N ASP A 287 23.34 17.14 14.19
CA ASP A 287 23.49 18.25 13.23
C ASP A 287 22.94 17.91 11.83
N LYS A 288 22.71 16.62 11.57
CA LYS A 288 22.16 16.08 10.32
C LYS A 288 20.63 16.01 10.34
N LEU A 289 20.00 16.05 11.53
CA LEU A 289 18.54 15.93 11.68
C LEU A 289 17.80 17.16 11.13
N ARG A 290 16.72 16.91 10.38
CA ARG A 290 15.72 17.91 9.99
C ARG A 290 14.35 17.44 10.46
N LEU A 291 13.94 17.93 11.62
CA LEU A 291 12.68 17.53 12.25
C LEU A 291 11.51 18.17 11.50
N PHE A 292 10.46 17.39 11.25
CA PHE A 292 9.23 17.93 10.69
C PHE A 292 7.98 17.25 11.23
N THR A 293 6.87 17.98 11.24
CA THR A 293 5.55 17.45 11.54
C THR A 293 4.56 17.94 10.50
N ASN A 294 3.73 17.05 9.99
CA ASN A 294 2.61 17.41 9.12
C ASN A 294 1.40 17.73 9.98
N GLY A 295 0.76 18.87 9.75
CA GLY A 295 -0.43 19.27 10.51
C GLY A 295 -0.58 20.77 10.63
N ILE A 296 -1.69 21.20 11.21
CA ILE A 296 -1.88 22.60 11.59
C ILE A 296 -1.30 22.89 12.97
N GLU A 297 -1.14 24.17 13.29
CA GLU A 297 -0.44 24.63 14.50
C GLU A 297 -1.11 24.16 15.79
N GLU A 298 -2.44 24.03 15.76
CA GLU A 298 -3.28 23.64 16.89
C GLU A 298 -3.32 22.12 17.10
N HIS A 299 -2.75 21.34 16.18
CA HIS A 299 -2.77 19.88 16.29
C HIS A 299 -1.83 19.42 17.43
N PRO A 300 -2.26 18.50 18.32
CA PRO A 300 -1.44 18.06 19.46
C PRO A 300 -0.06 17.54 19.08
N ASP A 301 0.04 16.79 17.96
CA ASP A 301 1.34 16.32 17.47
C ASP A 301 2.28 17.46 17.10
N VAL A 302 1.77 18.54 16.50
CA VAL A 302 2.58 19.71 16.12
C VAL A 302 3.03 20.45 17.37
N ILE A 303 2.13 20.67 18.32
CA ILE A 303 2.43 21.32 19.61
C ILE A 303 3.53 20.56 20.36
N VAL A 304 3.37 19.24 20.50
CA VAL A 304 4.34 18.41 21.24
C VAL A 304 5.66 18.28 20.49
N ALA A 305 5.63 18.09 19.16
CA ALA A 305 6.86 18.04 18.37
C ALA A 305 7.68 19.33 18.47
N LYS A 306 7.03 20.50 18.47
CA LYS A 306 7.69 21.78 18.73
C LYS A 306 8.29 21.86 20.13
N LYS A 307 7.57 21.40 21.16
CA LYS A 307 8.10 21.32 22.53
C LYS A 307 9.35 20.46 22.61
N LEU A 308 9.33 19.28 21.99
CA LEU A 308 10.49 18.37 21.91
C LEU A 308 11.68 19.04 21.20
N ALA A 309 11.44 19.65 20.04
CA ALA A 309 12.48 20.32 19.27
C ALA A 309 13.09 21.51 20.00
N ASN A 310 12.26 22.34 20.65
CA ASN A 310 12.71 23.49 21.43
C ASN A 310 13.52 23.07 22.65
N HIS A 311 13.06 22.05 23.39
CA HIS A 311 13.78 21.47 24.53
C HIS A 311 15.18 21.00 24.12
N LEU A 312 15.26 20.33 22.98
CA LEU A 312 16.52 19.84 22.42
C LEU A 312 17.30 20.89 21.63
N LYS A 313 16.79 22.11 21.44
CA LYS A 313 17.37 23.15 20.58
C LYS A 313 17.68 22.65 19.15
N LEU A 314 16.73 21.96 18.53
CA LEU A 314 16.84 21.43 17.16
C LEU A 314 15.90 22.16 16.19
N PRO A 315 16.30 22.33 14.91
CA PRO A 315 15.43 22.91 13.91
C PRO A 315 14.22 22.01 13.65
N HIS A 316 13.03 22.60 13.69
CA HIS A 316 11.77 21.91 13.40
C HIS A 316 10.95 22.72 12.41
N THR A 317 10.32 22.02 11.47
CA THR A 317 9.42 22.62 10.48
C THR A 317 8.03 22.02 10.58
N THR A 318 7.00 22.88 10.65
CA THR A 318 5.62 22.45 10.47
C THR A 318 5.28 22.50 8.99
N LYS A 319 5.02 21.34 8.39
CA LYS A 319 4.47 21.24 7.03
C LYS A 319 2.96 21.42 7.15
N LYS A 320 2.52 22.67 7.07
CA LYS A 320 1.10 23.00 7.07
C LYS A 320 0.45 22.31 5.87
N PRO A 321 -0.68 21.60 6.03
CA PRO A 321 -1.50 21.28 4.88
C PRO A 321 -1.78 22.59 4.13
N GLY A 322 -1.83 22.56 2.79
CA GLY A 322 -2.31 23.73 2.03
C GLY A 322 -3.64 24.23 2.63
N ARG A 323 -3.97 25.53 2.46
CA ARG A 323 -5.23 26.14 2.97
C ARG A 323 -6.34 25.09 2.92
N PHE A 324 -7.08 24.88 4.02
CA PHE A 324 -8.27 24.01 4.14
C PHE A 324 -9.31 24.37 3.04
N ARG A 325 -8.97 24.12 1.77
CA ARG A 325 -9.90 23.88 0.69
C ARG A 325 -10.44 22.50 1.01
N ASP A 326 -11.75 22.35 0.86
CA ASP A 326 -12.36 21.04 0.99
C ASP A 326 -11.50 19.99 0.25
N PRO A 327 -10.89 19.02 0.97
CA PRO A 327 -9.98 18.05 0.36
C PRO A 327 -10.72 17.05 -0.53
N THR A 328 -12.02 17.25 -0.71
CA THR A 328 -12.86 16.63 -1.71
C THR A 328 -12.19 16.71 -3.07
N LEU A 329 -11.78 15.55 -3.55
CA LEU A 329 -11.20 15.43 -4.88
C LEU A 329 -12.29 15.43 -5.93
N ALA A 330 -11.95 15.91 -7.12
CA ALA A 330 -12.77 15.71 -8.30
C ALA A 330 -12.96 14.20 -8.55
N THR A 331 -14.15 13.82 -8.98
CA THR A 331 -14.54 12.41 -9.20
C THR A 331 -13.56 11.68 -10.10
N GLN A 332 -13.22 12.25 -11.26
CA GLN A 332 -12.31 11.63 -12.22
C GLN A 332 -10.89 11.47 -11.66
N GLU A 333 -10.38 12.47 -10.92
CA GLU A 333 -9.07 12.38 -10.31
C GLU A 333 -9.02 11.26 -9.27
N LEU A 334 -10.03 11.13 -8.39
CA LEU A 334 -10.04 10.07 -7.40
C LEU A 334 -10.20 8.69 -8.04
N LEU A 335 -11.08 8.53 -9.04
CA LEU A 335 -11.22 7.27 -9.78
C LEU A 335 -9.92 6.86 -10.47
N LYS A 336 -9.23 7.82 -11.10
CA LYS A 336 -7.91 7.60 -11.72
C LYS A 336 -6.90 7.11 -10.68
N ARG A 337 -6.83 7.77 -9.53
CA ARG A 337 -5.93 7.40 -8.43
C ARG A 337 -6.24 6.00 -7.87
N LEU A 338 -7.51 5.63 -7.76
CA LEU A 338 -7.93 4.29 -7.35
C LEU A 338 -7.49 3.22 -8.37
N ALA A 339 -7.71 3.47 -9.66
CA ALA A 339 -7.30 2.55 -10.72
C ALA A 339 -5.77 2.41 -10.82
N THR A 340 -5.01 3.50 -10.65
CA THR A 340 -3.54 3.44 -10.57
C THR A 340 -3.06 2.71 -9.33
N HIS A 341 -3.70 2.92 -8.18
CA HIS A 341 -3.38 2.21 -6.95
C HIS A 341 -3.54 0.70 -7.10
N VAL A 342 -4.63 0.23 -7.72
CA VAL A 342 -4.86 -1.20 -7.98
C VAL A 342 -3.72 -1.80 -8.82
N PHE A 343 -3.29 -1.13 -9.88
CA PHE A 343 -2.18 -1.61 -10.72
C PHE A 343 -0.83 -1.66 -9.97
N GLN A 344 -0.44 -0.55 -9.32
CA GLN A 344 0.89 -0.43 -8.71
C GLN A 344 1.05 -1.29 -7.44
N ASN A 345 -0.07 -1.62 -6.77
CA ASN A 345 -0.08 -2.41 -5.54
C ASN A 345 -0.68 -3.81 -5.75
N ASP A 346 -0.84 -4.22 -7.01
CA ASP A 346 -1.40 -5.50 -7.44
C ASP A 346 -2.82 -5.81 -6.87
N GLY A 347 -3.52 -4.83 -6.30
CA GLY A 347 -4.79 -5.02 -5.59
C GLY A 347 -4.65 -5.80 -4.27
N MET A 348 -3.47 -5.81 -3.66
CA MET A 348 -3.17 -6.60 -2.45
C MET A 348 -3.49 -5.89 -1.11
N PHE A 349 -3.86 -4.61 -1.11
CA PHE A 349 -4.38 -3.93 0.08
C PHE A 349 -5.43 -2.86 -0.26
N GLY A 350 -6.23 -2.47 0.74
CA GLY A 350 -7.34 -1.54 0.54
C GLY A 350 -6.89 -0.12 0.21
N ALA A 351 -7.61 0.54 -0.69
CA ALA A 351 -7.31 1.89 -1.12
C ALA A 351 -7.58 2.98 -0.06
N TRP A 352 -7.95 2.62 1.18
CA TRP A 352 -8.01 3.55 2.30
C TRP A 352 -6.69 4.30 2.50
N ASP A 353 -5.59 3.55 2.40
CA ASP A 353 -4.22 4.06 2.40
C ASP A 353 -3.72 4.23 0.95
N LEU A 354 -4.54 4.83 0.09
CA LEU A 354 -4.24 4.99 -1.35
C LEU A 354 -2.78 5.39 -1.59
N LYS A 355 -2.02 4.44 -2.14
CA LYS A 355 -0.61 4.65 -2.53
C LYS A 355 -0.44 4.58 -4.02
N GLN A 356 0.25 5.57 -4.56
CA GLN A 356 0.66 5.65 -5.96
C GLN A 356 1.98 6.42 -6.06
N GLY A 357 2.78 6.14 -7.09
CA GLY A 357 4.04 6.78 -7.38
C GLY A 357 4.05 7.24 -8.83
N LYS A 358 4.37 8.51 -9.04
CA LYS A 358 4.59 9.05 -10.39
C LYS A 358 6.07 9.04 -10.75
N GLN A 359 6.94 9.16 -9.74
CA GLN A 359 8.38 9.25 -9.94
C GLN A 359 9.15 8.36 -8.98
N CYS A 360 10.24 7.78 -9.49
CA CYS A 360 11.27 7.12 -8.71
C CYS A 360 12.24 8.17 -8.15
N VAL A 361 12.40 8.23 -6.82
CA VAL A 361 13.26 9.20 -6.14
C VAL A 361 14.17 8.48 -5.15
N LYS A 362 15.43 8.91 -5.06
CA LYS A 362 16.43 8.38 -4.11
C LYS A 362 16.34 9.11 -2.77
N GLY A 363 15.20 9.03 -2.10
CA GLY A 363 14.98 9.63 -0.79
C GLY A 363 15.19 8.64 0.35
N LEU A 364 15.55 9.15 1.54
CA LEU A 364 15.63 8.38 2.78
C LEU A 364 14.82 9.08 3.86
N VAL A 365 13.97 8.33 4.55
CA VAL A 365 13.14 8.84 5.66
C VAL A 365 13.26 7.91 6.86
N LEU A 366 13.50 8.51 8.02
CA LEU A 366 13.52 7.79 9.29
C LEU A 366 12.13 7.79 9.92
N ALA A 367 11.61 6.60 10.28
CA ALA A 367 10.29 6.46 10.88
C ALA A 367 10.25 5.39 11.99
N GLY A 368 9.28 5.54 12.91
CA GLY A 368 9.07 4.66 14.07
C GLY A 368 7.95 3.63 13.90
N PHE A 369 7.68 3.18 12.67
CA PHE A 369 6.73 2.10 12.42
C PHE A 369 7.20 0.80 13.10
N ILE A 370 6.27 -0.10 13.43
CA ILE A 370 6.40 -1.34 14.25
C ILE A 370 6.49 -1.13 15.75
N GLY A 371 6.54 0.11 16.24
CA GLY A 371 6.58 0.40 17.68
C GLY A 371 5.40 -0.20 18.45
N GLU A 372 4.26 -0.43 17.79
CA GLU A 372 3.10 -1.12 18.37
C GLU A 372 3.41 -2.55 18.84
N VAL A 373 4.40 -3.24 18.24
CA VAL A 373 4.83 -4.58 18.69
C VAL A 373 5.28 -4.56 20.16
N PHE A 374 5.81 -3.44 20.64
CA PHE A 374 6.36 -3.32 21.99
C PHE A 374 5.35 -2.80 23.03
N LYS A 375 4.14 -2.39 22.62
CA LYS A 375 3.20 -1.61 23.46
C LYS A 375 1.88 -2.30 23.79
N GLY A 376 1.70 -3.54 23.33
CA GLY A 376 0.41 -4.20 23.37
C GLY A 376 -0.52 -3.64 22.28
N TYR A 377 -0.99 -4.50 21.38
CA TYR A 377 -1.87 -4.10 20.29
C TYR A 377 -3.21 -3.57 20.82
N LEU A 378 -3.72 -4.17 21.90
CA LEU A 378 -4.93 -3.68 22.59
C LEU A 378 -4.58 -2.67 23.68
N LYS A 379 -4.92 -1.40 23.44
CA LYS A 379 -4.73 -0.29 24.41
C LYS A 379 -5.63 -0.34 25.66
N LYS A 380 -6.76 -1.04 25.60
CA LYS A 380 -7.66 -1.22 26.75
C LYS A 380 -7.44 -2.63 27.31
N PRO A 381 -7.38 -2.79 28.64
CA PRO A 381 -7.27 -4.11 29.24
C PRO A 381 -8.49 -4.94 28.85
N PHE A 382 -8.23 -6.10 28.25
CA PHE A 382 -9.21 -7.15 28.04
C PHE A 382 -8.86 -8.30 28.97
N ASN A 383 -9.85 -8.87 29.64
CA ASN A 383 -9.67 -10.08 30.44
C ASN A 383 -10.08 -11.29 29.61
N TYR A 384 -9.10 -11.95 28.98
CA TYR A 384 -9.33 -13.18 28.24
C TYR A 384 -9.09 -14.38 29.16
N ALA A 385 -10.16 -14.88 29.79
CA ALA A 385 -10.15 -16.17 30.48
C ALA A 385 -10.14 -17.36 29.48
N THR A 386 -10.54 -17.11 28.23
CA THR A 386 -10.61 -18.05 27.11
C THR A 386 -10.26 -17.35 25.80
N MET A 387 -10.17 -18.11 24.70
CA MET A 387 -9.94 -17.56 23.36
C MET A 387 -10.99 -16.49 23.00
N PRO A 388 -10.58 -15.28 22.60
CA PRO A 388 -11.53 -14.25 22.18
C PRO A 388 -12.30 -14.63 20.91
N HIS A 389 -13.53 -14.14 20.79
CA HIS A 389 -14.24 -14.14 19.51
C HIS A 389 -13.46 -13.29 18.48
N PRO A 390 -13.13 -13.85 17.30
CA PRO A 390 -12.32 -13.16 16.29
C PRO A 390 -12.83 -11.76 15.92
N GLU A 391 -14.14 -11.62 15.77
CA GLU A 391 -14.77 -10.39 15.33
C GLU A 391 -14.66 -9.29 16.39
N GLN A 392 -14.83 -9.66 17.66
CA GLN A 392 -14.72 -8.73 18.78
C GLN A 392 -13.28 -8.26 18.95
N MET A 393 -12.30 -9.17 18.86
CA MET A 393 -10.89 -8.83 18.98
C MET A 393 -10.45 -7.88 17.86
N ILE A 394 -10.81 -8.16 16.60
CA ILE A 394 -10.46 -7.30 15.47
C ILE A 394 -11.16 -5.94 15.60
N SER A 395 -12.47 -5.93 15.91
CA SER A 395 -13.27 -4.71 16.03
C SER A 395 -12.80 -3.78 17.15
N ALA A 396 -12.03 -4.28 18.13
CA ALA A 396 -11.46 -3.46 19.20
C ALA A 396 -10.43 -2.44 18.70
N HIS A 397 -9.78 -2.68 17.54
CA HIS A 397 -8.72 -1.83 16.98
C HIS A 397 -8.78 -1.60 15.47
N GLY A 398 -9.58 -2.36 14.72
CA GLY A 398 -9.69 -2.27 13.26
C GLY A 398 -11.11 -2.59 12.78
N PRO A 399 -11.35 -2.56 11.45
CA PRO A 399 -12.65 -2.95 10.91
C PRO A 399 -12.83 -4.47 10.94
N PHE A 400 -14.04 -4.94 11.23
CA PHE A 400 -14.49 -6.29 10.89
C PHE A 400 -15.88 -6.19 10.25
N ASP A 401 -15.96 -6.39 8.94
CA ASP A 401 -17.19 -6.30 8.12
C ASP A 401 -18.11 -5.10 8.50
N PRO A 402 -17.59 -3.87 8.54
CA PRO A 402 -18.35 -2.73 9.06
C PRO A 402 -19.49 -2.27 8.12
N LEU A 403 -19.50 -2.74 6.86
CA LEU A 403 -20.63 -2.53 5.93
C LEU A 403 -21.70 -3.61 6.09
N GLY A 404 -21.37 -4.76 6.69
CA GLY A 404 -22.28 -5.89 6.87
C GLY A 404 -22.79 -6.48 5.56
N ILE A 405 -22.02 -6.40 4.48
CA ILE A 405 -22.48 -6.77 3.13
C ILE A 405 -22.23 -8.24 2.78
N LEU A 406 -21.49 -8.96 3.61
CA LEU A 406 -21.21 -10.38 3.39
C LEU A 406 -22.49 -11.21 3.51
N LYS A 407 -22.57 -12.29 2.73
CA LYS A 407 -23.52 -13.37 3.01
C LYS A 407 -23.10 -14.11 4.28
N GLU A 408 -24.07 -14.65 5.00
CA GLU A 408 -23.86 -15.19 6.35
C GLU A 408 -22.89 -16.38 6.38
N ASP A 409 -22.97 -17.28 5.38
CA ASP A 409 -22.04 -18.39 5.23
C ASP A 409 -20.60 -17.92 4.95
N VAL A 410 -20.44 -16.89 4.11
CA VAL A 410 -19.15 -16.27 3.79
C VAL A 410 -18.55 -15.58 5.01
N ARG A 411 -19.36 -14.82 5.75
CA ARG A 411 -18.96 -14.19 7.01
C ARG A 411 -18.45 -15.24 8.00
N ARG A 412 -19.18 -16.35 8.15
CA ARG A 412 -18.77 -17.47 9.02
C ARG A 412 -17.44 -18.09 8.57
N LYS A 413 -17.24 -18.33 7.27
CA LYS A 413 -15.96 -18.85 6.75
C LYS A 413 -14.79 -17.95 7.11
N ILE A 414 -14.94 -16.62 6.96
CA ILE A 414 -13.88 -15.66 7.31
C ILE A 414 -13.62 -15.68 8.82
N SER A 415 -14.67 -15.68 9.65
CA SER A 415 -14.53 -15.80 11.11
C SER A 415 -13.81 -17.09 11.52
N THR A 416 -14.19 -18.23 10.96
CA THR A 416 -13.52 -19.52 11.20
C THR A 416 -12.06 -19.48 10.74
N LYS A 417 -11.77 -18.86 9.60
CA LYS A 417 -10.38 -18.69 9.13
C LYS A 417 -9.55 -17.89 10.14
N VAL A 418 -10.08 -16.78 10.65
CA VAL A 418 -9.37 -15.98 11.66
C VAL A 418 -9.21 -16.78 12.97
N LEU A 419 -10.25 -17.49 13.41
CA LEU A 419 -10.19 -18.35 14.60
C LEU A 419 -9.08 -19.40 14.47
N ASN A 420 -9.03 -20.13 13.36
CA ASN A 420 -7.99 -21.14 13.10
C ASN A 420 -6.58 -20.51 13.14
N ARG A 421 -6.42 -19.26 12.68
CA ARG A 421 -5.13 -18.56 12.79
C ARG A 421 -4.77 -18.24 14.23
N MET A 422 -5.74 -17.76 15.02
CA MET A 422 -5.52 -17.52 16.45
C MET A 422 -5.17 -18.83 17.18
N GLU A 423 -5.87 -19.93 16.91
CA GLU A 423 -5.59 -21.25 17.50
C GLU A 423 -4.19 -21.75 17.13
N ASN A 424 -3.78 -21.55 15.88
CA ASN A 424 -2.41 -21.86 15.44
C ASN A 424 -1.36 -21.06 16.22
N TYR A 425 -1.64 -19.81 16.61
CA TYR A 425 -0.72 -19.02 17.42
C TYR A 425 -0.62 -19.53 18.85
N LEU A 426 -1.72 -19.96 19.46
CA LEU A 426 -1.70 -20.62 20.78
C LEU A 426 -0.82 -21.87 20.75
N GLY A 427 -0.91 -22.65 19.66
CA GLY A 427 -0.07 -23.82 19.43
C GLY A 427 1.45 -23.54 19.33
N LEU A 428 1.88 -22.27 19.29
CA LEU A 428 3.29 -21.88 19.32
C LEU A 428 3.84 -21.65 20.74
N GLY A 429 3.06 -21.95 21.78
CA GLY A 429 3.43 -21.73 23.19
C GLY A 429 3.00 -20.36 23.74
N SER A 430 2.01 -19.73 23.12
CA SER A 430 1.50 -18.40 23.52
C SER A 430 0.24 -18.49 24.37
N GLU A 431 -0.02 -17.45 25.17
CA GLU A 431 -1.24 -17.34 25.99
C GLU A 431 -2.33 -16.54 25.26
N PHE A 432 -3.58 -16.62 25.73
CA PHE A 432 -4.71 -15.85 25.15
C PHE A 432 -4.43 -14.34 25.05
N ASN A 433 -3.71 -13.79 26.03
CA ASN A 433 -3.35 -12.37 26.04
C ASN A 433 -2.22 -11.99 25.07
N ASP A 434 -1.52 -12.96 24.48
CA ASP A 434 -0.51 -12.73 23.44
C ASP A 434 -1.14 -12.68 22.04
N ILE A 435 -2.36 -13.17 21.86
CA ILE A 435 -3.04 -13.31 20.56
C ILE A 435 -3.21 -11.98 19.81
N PRO A 436 -3.63 -10.87 20.43
CA PRO A 436 -3.75 -9.60 19.69
C PRO A 436 -2.41 -9.08 19.17
N ASP A 437 -1.33 -9.27 19.94
CA ASP A 437 0.04 -8.89 19.55
C ASP A 437 0.56 -9.79 18.43
N LEU A 438 0.31 -11.10 18.51
CA LEU A 438 0.63 -12.07 17.47
C LEU A 438 -0.16 -11.79 16.19
N TYR A 439 -1.44 -11.45 16.30
CA TYR A 439 -2.25 -11.04 15.17
C TYR A 439 -1.68 -9.78 14.49
N TYR A 440 -1.26 -8.78 15.26
CA TYR A 440 -0.61 -7.60 14.70
C TYR A 440 0.66 -7.94 13.91
N ILE A 441 1.59 -8.68 14.52
CA ILE A 441 2.89 -8.98 13.89
C ILE A 441 2.77 -10.00 12.74
N LYS A 442 1.90 -11.01 12.85
CA LYS A 442 1.75 -12.10 11.86
C LYS A 442 0.80 -11.74 10.72
N GLU A 443 -0.23 -10.93 10.96
CA GLU A 443 -1.24 -10.59 9.96
C GLU A 443 -1.07 -9.18 9.43
N ARG A 444 -1.09 -8.17 10.31
CA ARG A 444 -1.17 -6.77 9.88
C ARG A 444 0.15 -6.27 9.31
N ILE A 445 1.29 -6.57 9.96
CA ILE A 445 2.59 -6.10 9.47
C ILE A 445 2.89 -6.58 8.04
N PRO A 446 2.90 -7.89 7.72
CA PRO A 446 3.24 -8.30 6.37
C PRO A 446 2.19 -7.88 5.34
N ASN A 447 0.89 -7.94 5.66
CA ASN A 447 -0.17 -7.75 4.66
C ASN A 447 -0.58 -6.28 4.45
N TRP A 448 -0.47 -5.43 5.47
CA TRP A 448 -0.71 -3.99 5.35
C TRP A 448 0.60 -3.22 5.16
N LEU A 449 1.49 -3.28 6.16
CA LEU A 449 2.73 -2.51 6.14
C LEU A 449 3.65 -2.98 5.00
N GLY A 450 3.88 -4.29 4.83
CA GLY A 450 4.72 -4.85 3.76
C GLY A 450 4.26 -4.43 2.36
N THR A 451 2.96 -4.55 2.08
CA THR A 451 2.40 -4.16 0.78
C THR A 451 2.52 -2.65 0.53
N ALA A 452 2.23 -1.81 1.53
CA ALA A 452 2.38 -0.36 1.42
C ALA A 452 3.86 0.06 1.28
N ARG A 453 4.76 -0.64 1.99
CA ARG A 453 6.21 -0.38 2.02
C ARG A 453 6.88 -0.57 0.67
N ARG A 454 6.54 -1.67 -0.01
CA ARG A 454 7.03 -1.93 -1.37
C ARG A 454 6.79 -0.73 -2.28
N LYS A 455 5.62 -0.08 -2.14
CA LYS A 455 5.25 1.09 -2.94
C LYS A 455 5.89 2.39 -2.46
N ASP A 456 6.09 2.55 -1.15
CA ASP A 456 6.78 3.72 -0.61
C ASP A 456 8.23 3.78 -1.09
N ALA A 457 8.89 2.62 -1.20
CA ALA A 457 10.26 2.47 -1.64
C ALA A 457 10.51 3.14 -3.00
N ASP A 458 9.52 3.19 -3.91
CA ASP A 458 9.60 3.90 -5.19
C ASP A 458 10.02 5.36 -5.02
N SER A 459 9.54 6.02 -3.97
CA SER A 459 9.76 7.46 -3.76
C SER A 459 10.76 7.75 -2.65
N ASN A 460 10.68 7.02 -1.53
CA ASN A 460 11.56 7.20 -0.40
C ASN A 460 11.75 5.84 0.27
N GLN A 461 13.01 5.49 0.51
CA GLN A 461 13.35 4.37 1.36
C GLN A 461 13.02 4.78 2.80
N VAL A 462 11.99 4.16 3.40
CA VAL A 462 11.61 4.44 4.78
C VAL A 462 12.19 3.36 5.68
N VAL A 463 13.06 3.75 6.60
CA VAL A 463 13.81 2.78 7.43
C VAL A 463 13.34 2.79 8.88
N MET A 464 13.30 1.59 9.49
CA MET A 464 12.81 1.34 10.86
C MET A 464 13.94 0.79 11.74
N PRO A 465 14.72 1.65 12.41
CA PRO A 465 15.86 1.19 13.20
C PRO A 465 15.50 0.28 14.37
N ILE A 466 14.27 0.44 14.89
CA ILE A 466 13.73 -0.34 16.01
C ILE A 466 13.32 -1.77 15.61
N ASN A 467 13.52 -2.17 14.35
CA ASN A 467 13.29 -3.54 13.88
C ASN A 467 14.42 -4.48 14.36
N SER A 468 14.54 -4.63 15.68
CA SER A 468 15.48 -5.55 16.33
C SER A 468 14.79 -6.87 16.64
N THR A 469 15.39 -7.98 16.19
CA THR A 469 14.88 -9.32 16.54
C THR A 469 14.94 -9.54 18.05
N GLY A 470 16.00 -9.07 18.73
CA GLY A 470 16.12 -9.17 20.19
C GLY A 470 15.01 -8.44 20.93
N LEU A 471 14.69 -7.20 20.54
CA LEU A 471 13.59 -6.43 21.15
C LEU A 471 12.21 -7.02 20.87
N ILE A 472 12.00 -7.58 19.67
CA ILE A 472 10.73 -8.28 19.35
C ILE A 472 10.59 -9.51 20.25
N ARG A 473 11.65 -10.32 20.40
CA ARG A 473 11.66 -11.48 21.29
C ARG A 473 11.39 -11.09 22.75
N LEU A 474 12.02 -10.00 23.21
CA LEU A 474 11.77 -9.44 24.53
C LEU A 474 10.29 -9.07 24.72
N ALA A 475 9.66 -8.44 23.73
CA ALA A 475 8.25 -8.07 23.83
C ALA A 475 7.34 -9.28 24.07
N PHE A 476 7.60 -10.40 23.39
CA PHE A 476 6.84 -11.65 23.59
C PHE A 476 7.28 -12.46 24.82
N ALA A 477 8.41 -12.13 25.43
CA ALA A 477 8.81 -12.63 26.74
C ALA A 477 8.20 -11.82 27.90
N LEU A 478 7.74 -10.60 27.67
CA LEU A 478 6.97 -9.86 28.67
C LEU A 478 5.55 -10.44 28.83
N ASN A 479 4.91 -10.20 29.96
CA ASN A 479 3.48 -10.45 30.10
C ASN A 479 2.67 -9.30 29.45
N ALA A 480 1.38 -9.54 29.15
CA ALA A 480 0.54 -8.55 28.49
C ALA A 480 0.44 -7.20 29.26
N PRO A 481 0.29 -7.17 30.60
CA PRO A 481 0.36 -5.92 31.36
C PRO A 481 1.65 -5.14 31.16
N GLN A 482 2.81 -5.80 31.16
CA GLN A 482 4.11 -5.16 30.92
C GLN A 482 4.21 -4.53 29.52
N ARG A 483 3.68 -5.21 28.49
CA ARG A 483 3.57 -4.64 27.14
C ARG A 483 2.63 -3.44 27.09
N GLN A 484 1.43 -3.54 27.68
CA GLN A 484 0.44 -2.44 27.74
C GLN A 484 0.95 -1.22 28.53
N GLN A 485 1.85 -1.44 29.48
CA GLN A 485 2.57 -0.39 30.20
C GLN A 485 3.66 0.27 29.36
N GLU A 486 3.97 -0.28 28.19
CA GLU A 486 4.99 0.18 27.25
C GLU A 486 6.39 0.16 27.88
N LEU A 487 6.67 -0.89 28.66
CA LEU A 487 7.88 -1.02 29.48
C LEU A 487 9.18 -0.91 28.66
N ILE A 488 9.21 -1.49 27.46
CA ILE A 488 10.38 -1.40 26.56
C ILE A 488 10.63 0.05 26.16
N HIS A 489 9.60 0.80 25.74
CA HIS A 489 9.75 2.22 25.37
C HIS A 489 10.25 3.06 26.54
N PHE A 490 9.70 2.86 27.74
CA PHE A 490 10.17 3.54 28.95
C PHE A 490 11.62 3.21 29.26
N ALA A 491 11.98 1.92 29.25
CA ALA A 491 13.33 1.45 29.55
C ALA A 491 14.37 1.98 28.56
N MET A 492 14.03 2.06 27.27
CA MET A 492 14.89 2.62 26.24
C MET A 492 15.02 4.13 26.37
N LEU A 493 13.92 4.88 26.46
CA LEU A 493 13.97 6.35 26.57
C LEU A 493 14.71 6.81 27.83
N ARG A 494 14.52 6.12 28.96
CA ARG A 494 15.24 6.40 30.21
C ARG A 494 16.76 6.27 30.07
N ARG A 495 17.24 5.38 29.20
CA ARG A 495 18.68 5.19 28.94
C ARG A 495 19.23 6.13 27.87
N LEU A 496 18.43 6.36 26.83
CA LEU A 496 18.87 7.11 25.65
C LEU A 496 18.79 8.62 25.86
N GLU A 497 17.67 9.13 26.36
CA GLU A 497 17.49 10.57 26.56
C GLU A 497 16.40 10.81 27.64
N PRO A 498 16.77 10.71 28.93
CA PRO A 498 15.83 10.81 30.04
C PRO A 498 15.05 12.13 30.06
N SER A 499 15.65 13.21 29.55
CA SER A 499 15.02 14.54 29.52
C SER A 499 13.72 14.59 28.70
N LEU A 500 13.52 13.64 27.77
CA LEU A 500 12.30 13.54 26.97
C LEU A 500 11.14 12.82 27.69
N LEU A 501 11.37 12.20 28.85
CA LEU A 501 10.32 11.50 29.59
C LEU A 501 9.31 12.46 30.21
N GLU A 502 9.73 13.66 30.60
CA GLU A 502 8.90 14.65 31.30
C GLU A 502 8.08 15.54 30.37
N ILE A 503 8.33 15.47 29.07
CA ILE A 503 7.59 16.24 28.07
C ILE A 503 6.24 15.55 27.81
N PRO A 504 5.09 16.25 27.96
CA PRO A 504 3.76 15.67 27.69
C PRO A 504 3.65 15.06 26.30
N PHE A 505 2.78 14.04 26.13
CA PHE A 505 2.49 13.47 24.81
C PHE A 505 1.22 14.07 24.20
N ALA A 506 1.05 13.86 22.91
CA ALA A 506 -0.21 14.09 22.22
C ALA A 506 -1.19 12.95 22.54
N GLN A 507 -2.28 13.25 23.24
CA GLN A 507 -3.39 12.31 23.52
C GLN A 507 -2.98 10.99 24.23
N GLN A 508 -1.79 10.92 24.83
CA GLN A 508 -1.25 9.72 25.46
C GLN A 508 -0.57 10.08 26.79
N THR A 509 -0.45 9.12 27.69
CA THR A 509 0.30 9.27 28.94
C THR A 509 1.18 8.05 29.17
N TRP A 510 2.09 8.15 30.14
CA TRP A 510 2.76 6.97 30.69
C TRP A 510 1.81 6.23 31.64
N HIS A 511 1.85 4.90 31.60
CA HIS A 511 1.07 4.09 32.51
C HIS A 511 1.66 4.17 33.94
N ARG A 512 0.83 4.41 34.96
CA ARG A 512 1.30 4.53 36.36
C ARG A 512 1.96 3.26 36.91
N GLY A 513 1.65 2.10 36.33
CA GLY A 513 2.34 0.84 36.62
C GLY A 513 3.87 0.89 36.42
N LEU A 514 4.38 1.83 35.61
CA LEU A 514 5.82 2.04 35.44
C LEU A 514 6.55 2.46 36.73
N THR A 515 5.83 2.88 37.77
CA THR A 515 6.42 3.16 39.09
C THR A 515 7.09 1.92 39.68
N ALA A 516 6.57 0.71 39.39
CA ALA A 516 7.19 -0.56 39.77
C ALA A 516 8.55 -0.80 39.09
N TYR A 517 8.84 -0.04 38.03
CA TYR A 517 10.09 -0.09 37.25
C TYR A 517 10.93 1.18 37.44
N GLY A 518 10.68 1.94 38.51
CA GLY A 518 11.45 3.12 38.90
C GLY A 518 11.12 4.39 38.10
N ALA A 519 9.90 4.51 37.55
CA ALA A 519 9.41 5.78 37.02
C ALA A 519 9.20 6.80 38.15
N SER A 520 9.72 8.02 37.96
CA SER A 520 9.43 9.16 38.84
C SER A 520 8.00 9.66 38.63
N ASN A 521 7.36 10.15 39.70
CA ASN A 521 6.05 10.81 39.60
C ASN A 521 6.05 12.02 38.64
N SER A 522 7.21 12.63 38.39
CA SER A 522 7.35 13.77 37.49
C SER A 522 6.96 13.48 36.04
N ILE A 523 7.04 12.23 35.58
CA ILE A 523 6.78 11.85 34.18
C ILE A 523 5.28 11.68 33.87
N PHE A 524 4.42 11.52 34.88
CA PHE A 524 2.98 11.32 34.70
C PHE A 524 2.28 12.65 34.44
N LYS A 525 2.47 13.20 33.23
CA LYS A 525 1.85 14.45 32.77
C LYS A 525 0.52 14.22 32.10
N ASP A 526 -0.37 15.19 32.21
CA ASP A 526 -1.59 15.24 31.39
C ASP A 526 -1.24 15.38 29.90
N PRO A 527 -1.95 14.68 29.01
CA PRO A 527 -1.70 14.76 27.58
C PRO A 527 -2.15 16.10 27.01
N ILE A 528 -1.55 16.51 25.90
CA ILE A 528 -2.12 17.58 25.07
C ILE A 528 -3.33 17.00 24.33
N PRO A 529 -4.57 17.47 24.59
CA PRO A 529 -5.78 16.90 24.01
C PRO A 529 -5.99 17.37 22.57
N ALA A 530 -6.64 16.53 21.74
CA ALA A 530 -7.09 16.95 20.42
C ALA A 530 -8.25 17.94 20.52
N PRO A 531 -8.24 19.05 19.75
CA PRO A 531 -9.39 19.94 19.66
C PRO A 531 -10.60 19.22 19.08
N LYS A 532 -11.80 19.49 19.62
CA LYS A 532 -13.06 18.79 19.26
C LYS A 532 -13.44 18.91 17.77
N ASN A 533 -13.03 20.00 17.10
CA ASN A 533 -13.45 20.33 15.73
C ASN A 533 -12.42 19.99 14.65
N LEU A 534 -11.32 19.33 15.02
CA LEU A 534 -10.25 18.99 14.09
C LEU A 534 -10.43 17.55 13.59
N PRO A 535 -10.54 17.31 12.27
CA PRO A 535 -10.49 15.95 11.75
C PRO A 535 -9.15 15.33 12.11
N GLN A 536 -9.16 14.29 12.93
CA GLN A 536 -7.95 13.64 13.45
C GLN A 536 -7.22 12.82 12.37
N HIS A 537 -7.92 12.38 11.32
CA HIS A 537 -7.39 11.55 10.24
C HIS A 537 -8.08 11.84 8.92
N GLY A 538 -7.34 11.67 7.83
CA GLY A 538 -7.87 11.65 6.47
C GLY A 538 -8.30 13.03 5.96
N SER A 539 -7.95 13.34 4.71
CA SER A 539 -8.41 14.56 4.05
C SER A 539 -9.27 14.15 2.86
N TRP A 540 -8.68 13.45 1.90
CA TRP A 540 -9.34 13.05 0.68
C TRP A 540 -10.28 11.86 0.85
N GLN A 541 -10.10 10.98 1.84
CA GLN A 541 -10.96 9.80 2.03
C GLN A 541 -12.42 10.17 2.22
N HIS A 542 -12.67 11.30 2.90
CA HIS A 542 -14.02 11.85 3.11
C HIS A 542 -14.71 12.32 1.82
N THR A 543 -14.02 12.34 0.67
CA THR A 543 -14.63 12.58 -0.65
C THR A 543 -15.84 11.67 -0.89
N ILE A 544 -15.82 10.42 -0.40
CA ILE A 544 -16.97 9.49 -0.52
C ILE A 544 -18.24 9.98 0.18
N ASN A 545 -18.10 10.75 1.26
CA ASN A 545 -19.22 11.33 1.99
C ASN A 545 -19.64 12.69 1.43
N LYS A 546 -18.69 13.46 0.90
CA LYS A 546 -18.89 14.87 0.51
C LYS A 546 -19.17 15.09 -0.98
N ASN A 547 -18.71 14.18 -1.85
CA ASN A 547 -18.85 14.32 -3.30
C ASN A 547 -19.93 13.36 -3.84
N PRO A 548 -21.16 13.86 -4.07
CA PRO A 548 -22.25 13.03 -4.60
C PRO A 548 -21.96 12.50 -6.01
N LYS A 549 -21.19 13.22 -6.84
CA LYS A 549 -20.80 12.74 -8.19
C LYS A 549 -19.85 11.55 -8.09
N PHE A 550 -18.89 11.58 -7.17
CA PHE A 550 -18.01 10.44 -6.92
C PHE A 550 -18.79 9.24 -6.40
N ARG A 551 -19.70 9.46 -5.45
CA ARG A 551 -20.56 8.41 -4.91
C ARG A 551 -21.47 7.80 -5.98
N ALA A 552 -22.04 8.63 -6.85
CA ALA A 552 -22.82 8.19 -8.01
C ALA A 552 -21.96 7.35 -8.97
N ALA A 553 -20.73 7.78 -9.28
CA ALA A 553 -19.84 7.02 -10.15
C ALA A 553 -19.46 5.65 -9.55
N ILE A 554 -19.22 5.57 -8.23
CA ILE A 554 -19.01 4.27 -7.55
C ILE A 554 -20.27 3.41 -7.64
N PHE A 555 -21.44 3.99 -7.40
CA PHE A 555 -22.72 3.29 -7.56
C PHE A 555 -22.88 2.73 -8.98
N GLU A 556 -22.62 3.52 -10.03
CA GLU A 556 -22.67 3.08 -11.44
C GLU A 556 -21.69 1.94 -11.70
N ILE A 557 -20.45 2.06 -11.23
CA ILE A 557 -19.46 0.98 -11.34
C ILE A 557 -20.01 -0.31 -10.74
N LEU A 558 -20.60 -0.28 -9.55
CA LEU A 558 -21.14 -1.49 -8.94
C LEU A 558 -22.42 -1.98 -9.64
N ALA A 559 -23.32 -1.07 -10.02
CA ALA A 559 -24.61 -1.41 -10.60
C ALA A 559 -24.46 -2.04 -12.00
N ASP A 560 -23.55 -1.52 -12.83
CA ASP A 560 -23.34 -1.94 -14.22
C ASP A 560 -22.72 -3.35 -14.34
N HIS A 561 -22.00 -3.81 -13.32
CA HIS A 561 -21.40 -5.14 -13.32
C HIS A 561 -22.36 -6.16 -12.69
N THR A 562 -23.54 -6.38 -13.30
CA THR A 562 -24.57 -7.31 -12.79
C THR A 562 -24.06 -8.74 -12.65
N GLU A 563 -23.14 -9.16 -13.54
CA GLU A 563 -22.56 -10.49 -13.58
C GLU A 563 -21.25 -10.61 -12.77
N SER A 564 -20.96 -9.66 -11.86
CA SER A 564 -19.75 -9.77 -11.05
C SER A 564 -19.78 -11.05 -10.21
N PRO A 565 -18.70 -11.86 -10.23
CA PRO A 565 -18.65 -13.07 -9.43
C PRO A 565 -18.61 -12.76 -7.92
N LEU A 566 -18.29 -11.52 -7.52
CA LEU A 566 -18.35 -11.08 -6.14
C LEU A 566 -19.78 -11.14 -5.56
N TRP A 567 -20.83 -11.02 -6.38
CA TRP A 567 -22.23 -11.13 -5.92
C TRP A 567 -22.61 -12.53 -5.44
N GLN A 568 -21.79 -13.54 -5.73
CA GLN A 568 -21.94 -14.87 -5.14
C GLN A 568 -21.58 -14.84 -3.64
N LEU A 569 -20.74 -13.90 -3.21
CA LEU A 569 -20.20 -13.84 -1.86
C LEU A 569 -20.76 -12.67 -1.01
N ILE A 570 -21.21 -11.59 -1.65
CA ILE A 570 -21.78 -10.41 -0.99
C ILE A 570 -23.20 -10.14 -1.46
N ASP A 571 -24.02 -9.56 -0.59
CA ASP A 571 -25.39 -9.15 -0.91
C ASP A 571 -25.37 -7.91 -1.81
N ARG A 572 -25.76 -8.09 -3.08
CA ARG A 572 -25.79 -7.01 -4.08
C ARG A 572 -26.73 -5.88 -3.69
N GLN A 573 -27.95 -6.18 -3.26
CA GLN A 573 -28.95 -5.15 -2.96
C GLN A 573 -28.53 -4.33 -1.75
N LYS A 574 -28.05 -5.00 -0.70
CA LYS A 574 -27.50 -4.36 0.49
C LYS A 574 -26.27 -3.52 0.16
N THR A 575 -25.37 -4.01 -0.69
CA THR A 575 -24.19 -3.27 -1.16
C THR A 575 -24.60 -1.98 -1.87
N LEU A 576 -25.49 -2.07 -2.86
CA LEU A 576 -25.98 -0.94 -3.63
C LEU A 576 -26.74 0.08 -2.75
N ASN A 577 -27.53 -0.39 -1.79
CA ASN A 577 -28.21 0.47 -0.82
C ASN A 577 -27.21 1.17 0.11
N THR A 578 -26.20 0.46 0.60
CA THR A 578 -25.15 1.00 1.48
C THR A 578 -24.35 2.10 0.77
N ILE A 579 -24.04 1.91 -0.52
CA ILE A 579 -23.40 2.95 -1.32
C ILE A 579 -24.32 4.14 -1.59
N LYS A 580 -25.64 4.03 -1.40
CA LYS A 580 -26.57 5.18 -1.49
C LYS A 580 -26.77 5.93 -0.16
N THR A 581 -26.57 5.30 1.01
CA THR A 581 -26.87 5.91 2.33
C THR A 581 -25.81 6.89 2.82
N VAL A 582 -26.20 8.11 3.19
CA VAL A 582 -25.24 9.18 3.55
C VAL A 582 -24.47 8.88 4.84
N GLY A 583 -23.14 9.05 4.80
CA GLY A 583 -22.29 9.17 5.98
C GLY A 583 -21.59 7.88 6.44
N PHE A 584 -20.46 7.54 5.82
CA PHE A 584 -19.57 6.49 6.33
C PHE A 584 -18.68 7.02 7.47
N ASN A 585 -18.61 6.28 8.56
CA ASN A 585 -17.56 6.44 9.57
C ASN A 585 -16.22 5.85 9.08
N MET A 586 -15.15 6.01 9.85
CA MET A 586 -13.80 5.56 9.45
C MET A 586 -13.74 4.04 9.12
N PRO A 587 -14.17 3.11 9.99
CA PRO A 587 -14.24 1.69 9.63
C PRO A 587 -15.01 1.40 8.34
N GLN A 588 -16.18 2.02 8.16
CA GLN A 588 -16.99 1.86 6.95
C GLN A 588 -16.29 2.40 5.70
N MET A 589 -15.56 3.51 5.79
CA MET A 589 -14.74 4.00 4.68
C MET A 589 -13.59 3.05 4.35
N ILE A 590 -12.90 2.50 5.37
CA ILE A 590 -11.85 1.48 5.14
C ILE A 590 -12.43 0.32 4.33
N SER A 591 -13.58 -0.18 4.74
CA SER A 591 -14.29 -1.27 4.06
C SER A 591 -14.77 -0.89 2.66
N ALA A 592 -15.32 0.30 2.47
CA ALA A 592 -15.79 0.78 1.17
C ALA A 592 -14.63 0.91 0.16
N PHE A 593 -13.48 1.45 0.59
CA PHE A 593 -12.30 1.51 -0.27
C PHE A 593 -11.66 0.13 -0.50
N GLY A 594 -11.74 -0.79 0.46
CA GLY A 594 -11.40 -2.20 0.25
C GLY A 594 -12.29 -2.88 -0.79
N LEU A 595 -13.60 -2.65 -0.74
CA LEU A 595 -14.57 -3.12 -1.73
C LEU A 595 -14.27 -2.56 -3.12
N MET A 596 -13.96 -1.26 -3.22
CA MET A 596 -13.58 -0.64 -4.48
C MET A 596 -12.30 -1.26 -5.05
N THR A 597 -11.27 -1.49 -4.23
CA THR A 597 -10.03 -2.16 -4.69
C THR A 597 -10.33 -3.51 -5.33
N ILE A 598 -11.15 -4.36 -4.68
CA ILE A 598 -11.44 -5.70 -5.21
C ILE A 598 -12.32 -5.66 -6.46
N PHE A 599 -13.31 -4.76 -6.51
CA PHE A 599 -14.14 -4.58 -7.70
C PHE A 599 -13.31 -4.11 -8.88
N PHE A 600 -12.44 -3.13 -8.66
CA PHE A 600 -11.57 -2.61 -9.72
C PHE A 600 -10.62 -3.69 -10.22
N LYS A 601 -10.06 -4.52 -9.31
CA LYS A 601 -9.17 -5.61 -9.70
C LYS A 601 -9.88 -6.72 -10.48
N VAL A 602 -11.05 -7.18 -10.02
CA VAL A 602 -11.82 -8.25 -10.68
C VAL A 602 -12.30 -7.83 -12.07
N HIS A 603 -12.62 -6.55 -12.25
CA HIS A 603 -13.17 -6.02 -13.51
C HIS A 603 -12.15 -5.29 -14.37
N ASN A 604 -10.84 -5.45 -14.11
CA ASN A 604 -9.76 -4.81 -14.87
C ASN A 604 -9.89 -3.27 -14.99
N ILE A 605 -10.45 -2.61 -13.97
CA ILE A 605 -10.51 -1.15 -13.86
C ILE A 605 -9.20 -0.67 -13.23
N GLU A 606 -8.11 -0.86 -13.97
CA GLU A 606 -6.76 -0.48 -13.54
C GLU A 606 -6.06 0.35 -14.63
N ILE A 607 -5.22 1.30 -14.21
CA ILE A 607 -4.43 2.11 -15.14
C ILE A 607 -2.98 1.65 -14.99
N PRO A 608 -2.35 1.07 -16.04
CA PRO A 608 -1.01 0.53 -15.98
C PRO A 608 0.07 1.62 -16.01
N GLN A 609 0.00 2.53 -15.04
CA GLN A 609 0.91 3.65 -14.90
C GLN A 609 2.14 3.21 -14.08
N LYS A 610 3.32 3.38 -14.65
CA LYS A 610 4.63 3.17 -14.03
C LYS A 610 5.09 4.42 -13.26
N ALA A 611 5.89 4.22 -12.22
CA ALA A 611 6.71 5.29 -11.65
C ALA A 611 7.95 5.51 -12.54
N LEU A 612 8.12 6.73 -13.05
CA LEU A 612 9.18 7.09 -14.00
C LEU A 612 10.37 7.75 -13.32
N PHE A 613 11.54 7.79 -13.94
CA PHE A 613 12.65 8.57 -13.39
C PHE A 613 12.41 10.08 -13.48
N ALA A 614 12.89 10.82 -12.47
CA ALA A 614 13.07 12.26 -12.62
C ALA A 614 14.24 12.49 -13.60
N ASN A 615 13.94 12.86 -14.84
CA ASN A 615 14.94 13.12 -15.89
C ASN A 615 16.00 14.12 -15.42
N SER A 616 17.25 13.67 -15.28
CA SER A 616 18.44 14.55 -15.23
C SER A 616 19.29 14.48 -16.50
N SER A 617 18.98 13.59 -17.45
CA SER A 617 19.89 13.33 -18.58
C SER A 617 19.20 12.92 -19.89
N GLY A 618 18.22 13.67 -20.38
CA GLY A 618 17.83 13.73 -21.81
C GLY A 618 17.44 12.45 -22.58
N PHE A 619 17.51 11.25 -21.99
CA PHE A 619 17.19 9.99 -22.64
C PHE A 619 15.67 9.77 -22.57
N LYS A 620 15.00 9.94 -23.71
CA LYS A 620 13.61 9.52 -23.93
C LYS A 620 13.60 8.02 -24.26
N THR A 621 13.51 7.15 -23.27
CA THR A 621 12.94 5.83 -23.50
C THR A 621 11.43 5.97 -23.44
N GLU A 622 10.70 5.66 -24.52
CA GLU A 622 9.24 5.69 -24.51
C GLU A 622 8.74 4.58 -23.56
N ASP A 623 8.27 4.96 -22.36
CA ASP A 623 7.78 4.01 -21.38
C ASP A 623 6.31 3.67 -21.66
N SER A 624 6.12 2.90 -22.73
CA SER A 624 4.81 2.54 -23.26
C SER A 624 4.35 1.15 -22.84
N VAL A 625 3.04 1.04 -22.56
CA VAL A 625 2.39 -0.22 -22.23
C VAL A 625 1.33 -0.53 -23.28
N ILE A 626 1.30 -1.77 -23.78
CA ILE A 626 0.23 -2.23 -24.66
C ILE A 626 -0.95 -2.65 -23.81
N ILE A 627 -2.09 -2.03 -24.08
CA ILE A 627 -3.34 -2.36 -23.41
C ILE A 627 -4.36 -2.89 -24.42
N LYS A 628 -5.23 -3.77 -23.95
CA LYS A 628 -6.36 -4.29 -24.71
C LYS A 628 -7.64 -3.87 -24.02
N ASP A 629 -8.51 -3.15 -24.73
CA ASP A 629 -9.84 -2.83 -24.22
C ASP A 629 -10.67 -4.11 -24.09
N VAL A 630 -11.20 -4.37 -22.91
CA VAL A 630 -12.09 -5.51 -22.63
C VAL A 630 -13.31 -5.52 -23.55
N LYS A 631 -13.87 -4.33 -23.89
CA LYS A 631 -15.14 -4.23 -24.63
C LYS A 631 -14.94 -4.36 -26.15
N SER A 632 -14.06 -3.55 -26.73
CA SER A 632 -13.82 -3.55 -28.19
C SER A 632 -12.82 -4.62 -28.64
N GLY A 633 -11.95 -5.09 -27.73
CA GLY A 633 -10.83 -5.97 -28.08
C GLY A 633 -9.65 -5.25 -28.74
N GLN A 634 -9.74 -3.94 -28.97
CA GLN A 634 -8.72 -3.15 -29.64
C GLN A 634 -7.42 -3.08 -28.83
N LEU A 635 -6.27 -3.10 -29.54
CA LEU A 635 -4.94 -2.91 -28.98
C LEU A 635 -4.52 -1.44 -29.08
N LEU A 636 -4.11 -0.88 -27.94
CA LEU A 636 -3.70 0.51 -27.82
C LEU A 636 -2.35 0.59 -27.13
N ASN A 637 -1.52 1.55 -27.55
CA ASN A 637 -0.26 1.87 -26.92
C ASN A 637 -0.48 3.04 -25.94
N PHE A 638 -0.36 2.77 -24.64
CA PHE A 638 -0.39 3.78 -23.58
C PHE A 638 1.00 4.37 -23.39
N ASN A 639 1.22 5.57 -23.94
CA ASN A 639 2.47 6.30 -23.83
C ASN A 639 2.43 7.26 -22.63
N GLN A 640 3.25 6.98 -21.62
CA GLN A 640 3.24 7.72 -20.36
C GLN A 640 4.01 9.05 -20.44
N ASP A 641 4.98 9.15 -21.34
CA ASP A 641 5.80 10.36 -21.54
C ASP A 641 5.08 11.44 -22.35
N LYS A 642 4.20 11.05 -23.29
CA LYS A 642 3.43 11.96 -24.16
C LYS A 642 2.12 12.41 -23.51
N LYS A 643 2.18 12.94 -22.29
CA LYS A 643 1.01 13.37 -21.49
C LYS A 643 0.04 12.22 -21.12
N ASN A 644 0.54 10.99 -20.97
CA ASN A 644 -0.30 9.81 -20.69
C ASN A 644 -1.39 9.60 -21.76
N ARG A 645 -0.99 9.49 -23.04
CA ARG A 645 -1.92 9.36 -24.18
C ARG A 645 -1.98 7.96 -24.75
N LEU A 646 -3.12 7.64 -25.34
CA LEU A 646 -3.32 6.40 -26.09
C LEU A 646 -3.12 6.66 -27.59
N THR A 647 -2.55 5.67 -28.25
CA THR A 647 -2.29 5.66 -29.69
C THR A 647 -2.62 4.28 -30.23
N GLU A 648 -3.16 4.17 -31.45
CA GLU A 648 -3.44 2.87 -32.07
C GLU A 648 -2.18 2.03 -32.22
N LYS A 649 -2.32 0.71 -32.05
CA LYS A 649 -1.22 -0.23 -32.22
C LYS A 649 -1.64 -1.46 -33.02
N ASN A 650 -0.86 -1.78 -34.06
CA ASN A 650 -1.13 -2.89 -34.96
C ASN A 650 -0.29 -4.16 -34.69
N ASP A 651 0.61 -4.14 -33.70
CA ASP A 651 1.54 -5.24 -33.42
C ASP A 651 1.11 -6.08 -32.20
N SER A 652 1.02 -7.41 -32.41
CA SER A 652 0.41 -8.42 -31.56
C SER A 652 1.39 -9.35 -30.83
N ASN A 653 2.71 -9.11 -30.91
CA ASN A 653 3.72 -10.04 -30.39
C ASN A 653 3.94 -10.02 -28.86
N ILE A 654 3.22 -9.18 -28.13
CA ILE A 654 3.36 -9.01 -26.67
C ILE A 654 1.98 -9.17 -26.03
N LYS A 655 1.89 -9.91 -24.91
CA LYS A 655 0.62 -10.06 -24.17
C LYS A 655 0.20 -8.69 -23.62
N PRO A 656 -0.94 -8.13 -24.05
CA PRO A 656 -1.39 -6.81 -23.60
C PRO A 656 -1.92 -6.87 -22.16
N ILE A 657 -1.90 -5.73 -21.47
CA ILE A 657 -2.62 -5.57 -20.22
C ILE A 657 -4.09 -5.33 -20.55
N ILE A 658 -4.96 -6.18 -20.02
CA ILE A 658 -6.40 -6.07 -20.24
C ILE A 658 -6.93 -4.94 -19.36
N VAL A 659 -7.61 -3.96 -19.96
CA VAL A 659 -8.12 -2.77 -19.27
C VAL A 659 -9.59 -2.56 -19.65
N ALA A 660 -10.45 -2.31 -18.67
CA ALA A 660 -11.85 -2.01 -18.91
C ALA A 660 -12.07 -0.60 -19.47
N ARG A 661 -13.09 -0.44 -20.32
CA ARG A 661 -13.50 0.86 -20.89
C ARG A 661 -13.66 1.98 -19.85
N LYS A 662 -14.10 1.67 -18.62
CA LYS A 662 -14.20 2.66 -17.53
C LYS A 662 -12.84 3.22 -17.11
N ALA A 663 -11.77 2.42 -17.13
CA ALA A 663 -10.42 2.90 -16.86
C ALA A 663 -9.84 3.66 -18.07
N MET A 664 -10.18 3.25 -19.29
CA MET A 664 -9.79 3.95 -20.52
C MET A 664 -10.25 5.41 -20.54
N ALA A 665 -11.49 5.65 -20.12
CA ALA A 665 -12.07 7.00 -20.02
C ALA A 665 -11.34 7.92 -19.01
N LEU A 666 -10.47 7.37 -18.14
CA LEU A 666 -9.65 8.12 -17.17
C LEU A 666 -8.26 8.48 -17.75
N ILE A 667 -7.92 7.99 -18.94
CA ILE A 667 -6.64 8.24 -19.62
C ILE A 667 -6.83 9.35 -20.67
N PRO A 668 -6.08 10.47 -20.59
CA PRO A 668 -6.16 11.55 -21.58
C PRO A 668 -5.92 11.04 -23.01
N GLY A 669 -6.83 11.31 -23.94
CA GLY A 669 -6.68 10.86 -25.33
C GLY A 669 -6.85 9.35 -25.54
N GLY A 670 -7.43 8.63 -24.58
CA GLY A 670 -8.11 7.37 -24.89
C GLY A 670 -9.15 7.57 -25.95
N GLU A 671 -9.42 6.52 -26.74
CA GLU A 671 -10.53 6.54 -27.67
C GLU A 671 -11.80 7.02 -26.95
N ASN A 672 -12.20 8.27 -27.22
CA ASN A 672 -13.61 8.56 -27.41
C ASN A 672 -13.92 8.05 -28.83
N THR A 673 -14.07 6.74 -29.01
CA THR A 673 -14.70 6.18 -30.22
C THR A 673 -16.23 6.29 -30.18
N GLY A 674 -16.74 7.13 -29.29
CA GLY A 674 -17.98 7.86 -29.54
C GLY A 674 -17.80 9.29 -29.04
N GLU A 675 -18.31 10.27 -29.78
CA GLU A 675 -18.81 11.47 -29.13
C GLU A 675 -19.64 11.03 -27.92
N LEU A 676 -19.38 11.61 -26.75
CA LEU A 676 -20.25 11.40 -25.60
C LEU A 676 -21.67 11.70 -26.07
N SER A 677 -22.55 10.73 -25.90
CA SER A 677 -23.91 10.82 -26.42
C SER A 677 -24.71 11.70 -25.46
N PHE A 678 -24.59 13.00 -25.70
CA PHE A 678 -25.34 14.01 -24.99
C PHE A 678 -26.71 14.19 -25.61
N GLU A 679 -27.71 14.32 -24.75
CA GLU A 679 -29.03 14.76 -25.11
C GLU A 679 -29.39 15.91 -24.17
N GLY A 680 -29.83 17.02 -24.72
CA GLY A 680 -30.16 18.17 -23.91
C GLY A 680 -30.86 19.25 -24.70
N PHE A 681 -31.81 19.88 -24.04
CA PHE A 681 -32.60 20.94 -24.62
C PHE A 681 -32.72 22.12 -23.67
N VAL A 682 -32.77 23.30 -24.26
CA VAL A 682 -33.32 24.49 -23.63
C VAL A 682 -34.83 24.47 -23.86
N ASP A 683 -35.61 24.57 -22.78
CA ASP A 683 -37.08 24.51 -22.84
C ASP A 683 -37.70 25.89 -23.12
N SER A 684 -39.02 25.92 -23.38
CA SER A 684 -39.76 27.12 -23.78
C SER A 684 -39.58 28.30 -22.82
N GLU A 685 -39.33 29.45 -23.42
CA GLU A 685 -38.72 30.63 -22.82
C GLU A 685 -39.71 31.47 -21.99
N ASN A 686 -39.28 31.92 -20.81
CA ASN A 686 -39.89 33.03 -20.07
C ASN A 686 -38.81 34.12 -19.90
N SER A 687 -39.17 35.41 -19.97
CA SER A 687 -38.20 36.52 -20.09
C SER A 687 -37.16 36.61 -18.97
N ASN A 688 -37.45 36.02 -17.80
CA ASN A 688 -36.60 36.09 -16.61
C ASN A 688 -35.74 34.84 -16.35
N PHE A 689 -36.06 33.69 -16.94
CA PHE A 689 -35.27 32.48 -16.72
C PHE A 689 -35.40 31.48 -17.86
N ILE A 690 -34.31 30.76 -18.11
CA ILE A 690 -34.18 29.75 -19.14
C ILE A 690 -34.08 28.38 -18.45
N PRO A 691 -35.15 27.58 -18.43
CA PRO A 691 -35.08 26.19 -18.01
C PRO A 691 -34.47 25.34 -19.12
N GLY A 692 -33.86 24.23 -18.73
CA GLY A 692 -33.42 23.22 -19.67
C GLY A 692 -32.94 21.97 -18.97
N TRP A 693 -32.41 21.05 -19.75
CA TRP A 693 -31.81 19.83 -19.23
C TRP A 693 -30.72 19.32 -20.16
N VAL A 694 -29.78 18.56 -19.59
CA VAL A 694 -28.77 17.86 -20.37
C VAL A 694 -28.34 16.60 -19.65
N TRP A 695 -28.25 15.52 -20.40
CA TRP A 695 -27.99 14.17 -19.95
C TRP A 695 -26.91 13.54 -20.85
N CYS A 696 -26.06 12.71 -20.25
CA CYS A 696 -25.06 11.94 -20.98
C CYS A 696 -25.44 10.46 -20.88
N LEU A 697 -25.73 9.82 -22.02
CA LEU A 697 -26.06 8.39 -22.06
C LEU A 697 -24.93 7.54 -21.48
N ASP A 698 -23.67 7.91 -21.76
CA ASP A 698 -22.48 7.19 -21.29
C ASP A 698 -22.21 7.35 -19.78
N PHE A 699 -22.83 8.36 -19.16
CA PHE A 699 -22.73 8.65 -17.73
C PHE A 699 -24.11 8.99 -17.18
N PRO A 700 -25.01 8.01 -17.08
CA PRO A 700 -26.43 8.25 -16.98
C PRO A 700 -26.84 8.96 -15.68
N PHE A 701 -26.05 8.95 -14.60
CA PHE A 701 -26.36 9.68 -13.37
C PHE A 701 -25.46 10.90 -13.14
N MET A 702 -24.60 11.26 -14.11
CA MET A 702 -23.73 12.42 -14.03
C MET A 702 -24.51 13.72 -14.22
N GLN A 703 -24.32 14.65 -13.29
CA GLN A 703 -24.76 16.03 -13.45
C GLN A 703 -23.70 16.82 -14.22
N LEU A 704 -24.07 17.27 -15.41
CA LEU A 704 -23.18 17.99 -16.32
C LEU A 704 -23.13 19.47 -15.96
N THR A 705 -21.99 20.11 -16.23
CA THR A 705 -21.84 21.56 -16.12
C THR A 705 -22.02 22.17 -17.49
N ILE A 706 -22.84 23.20 -17.59
CA ILE A 706 -23.14 23.93 -18.81
C ILE A 706 -22.46 25.30 -18.70
N GLU A 707 -21.67 25.64 -19.70
CA GLU A 707 -21.17 26.98 -19.95
C GLU A 707 -22.24 27.79 -20.67
N VAL A 708 -22.53 28.97 -20.13
CA VAL A 708 -23.42 29.95 -20.76
C VAL A 708 -22.53 30.91 -21.53
N LEU A 709 -22.77 31.02 -22.84
CA LEU A 709 -21.99 31.86 -23.74
C LEU A 709 -22.83 33.00 -24.28
N GLU A 710 -22.22 34.16 -24.40
CA GLU A 710 -22.74 35.33 -25.12
C GLU A 710 -21.67 35.78 -26.11
N ASN A 711 -22.01 35.87 -27.40
CA ASN A 711 -21.07 36.21 -28.48
C ASN A 711 -19.78 35.37 -28.46
N GLY A 712 -19.90 34.08 -28.15
CA GLY A 712 -18.78 33.14 -28.09
C GLY A 712 -17.92 33.21 -26.82
N LYS A 713 -18.19 34.15 -25.90
CA LYS A 713 -17.49 34.27 -24.62
C LYS A 713 -18.30 33.61 -23.50
N ILE A 714 -17.64 32.82 -22.66
CA ILE A 714 -18.27 32.23 -21.46
C ILE A 714 -18.57 33.35 -20.45
N ILE A 715 -19.84 33.49 -20.09
CA ILE A 715 -20.33 34.50 -19.14
C ILE A 715 -20.81 33.88 -17.82
N ASP A 716 -21.13 32.58 -17.79
CA ASP A 716 -21.54 31.87 -16.57
C ASP A 716 -21.36 30.35 -16.70
N ARG A 717 -21.49 29.63 -15.58
CA ARG A 717 -21.48 28.17 -15.51
C ARG A 717 -22.57 27.67 -14.56
N ILE A 718 -23.40 26.75 -15.05
CA ILE A 718 -24.53 26.18 -14.29
C ILE A 718 -24.48 24.66 -14.29
N VAL A 719 -24.92 24.04 -13.20
CA VAL A 719 -24.97 22.57 -13.09
C VAL A 719 -26.38 22.07 -13.39
N ALA A 720 -26.48 21.13 -14.34
CA ALA A 720 -27.69 20.40 -14.64
C ALA A 720 -27.92 19.27 -13.63
N GLY A 721 -28.45 19.62 -12.45
CA GLY A 721 -28.65 18.71 -11.31
C GLY A 721 -30.04 18.74 -10.68
N GLN A 722 -30.96 19.56 -11.19
CA GLN A 722 -32.34 19.66 -10.70
C GLN A 722 -33.15 18.44 -11.14
N PHE A 723 -34.04 17.97 -10.26
CA PHE A 723 -34.89 16.81 -10.52
C PHE A 723 -36.07 17.16 -11.43
N ARG A 724 -36.33 16.30 -12.41
CA ARG A 724 -37.50 16.35 -13.29
C ARG A 724 -38.08 14.95 -13.50
N GLY A 725 -39.36 14.80 -13.17
CA GLY A 725 -40.05 13.50 -13.21
C GLY A 725 -40.24 12.95 -14.62
N ASP A 726 -40.41 13.84 -15.60
CA ASP A 726 -40.47 13.51 -17.03
C ASP A 726 -39.15 12.93 -17.55
N LEU A 727 -38.01 13.51 -17.15
CA LEU A 727 -36.68 12.98 -17.50
C LEU A 727 -36.47 11.56 -16.94
N LYS A 728 -36.88 11.33 -15.69
CA LYS A 728 -36.84 10.00 -15.08
C LYS A 728 -37.74 9.00 -15.81
N LYS A 729 -38.96 9.39 -16.16
CA LYS A 729 -39.90 8.55 -16.94
C LYS A 729 -39.37 8.24 -18.34
N ALA A 730 -38.66 9.19 -18.95
CA ALA A 730 -38.03 9.04 -20.27
C ALA A 730 -36.69 8.26 -20.24
N GLY A 731 -36.34 7.62 -19.11
CA GLY A 731 -35.13 6.81 -18.98
C GLY A 731 -33.82 7.61 -18.89
N LYS A 732 -33.89 8.93 -18.66
CA LYS A 732 -32.72 9.81 -18.52
C LYS A 732 -32.19 9.73 -17.09
N GLY A 733 -31.49 8.63 -16.81
CA GLY A 733 -30.78 8.46 -15.56
C GLY A 733 -31.68 8.46 -14.32
N ASN A 734 -31.29 9.27 -13.34
CA ASN A 734 -32.02 9.42 -12.07
C ASN A 734 -33.00 10.60 -12.07
N GLY A 735 -33.16 11.28 -13.23
CA GLY A 735 -34.00 12.47 -13.38
C GLY A 735 -33.37 13.77 -12.90
N HIS A 736 -32.16 13.76 -12.34
CA HIS A 736 -31.43 14.95 -11.88
C HIS A 736 -30.53 15.54 -12.97
N HIS A 737 -31.14 15.92 -14.08
CA HIS A 737 -30.43 16.40 -15.28
C HIS A 737 -30.92 17.76 -15.76
N ALA A 738 -31.73 18.45 -14.96
CA ALA A 738 -32.31 19.74 -15.31
C ALA A 738 -31.51 20.91 -14.73
N PHE A 739 -31.61 22.07 -15.36
CA PHE A 739 -31.06 23.34 -14.88
C PHE A 739 -32.08 24.46 -15.08
N ARG A 740 -31.81 25.59 -14.40
CA ARG A 740 -32.51 26.84 -14.59
C ARG A 740 -31.49 27.97 -14.53
N TYR A 741 -31.41 28.74 -15.62
CA TYR A 741 -30.54 29.90 -15.72
C TYR A 741 -31.35 31.20 -15.55
N ASP A 742 -30.87 32.14 -14.75
CA ASP A 742 -31.44 33.48 -14.63
C ASP A 742 -30.84 34.37 -15.74
N THR A 743 -31.69 34.92 -16.61
CA THR A 743 -31.24 35.74 -17.74
C THR A 743 -30.62 37.06 -17.29
N LYS A 744 -30.94 37.53 -16.08
CA LYS A 744 -30.55 38.85 -15.56
C LYS A 744 -30.84 39.97 -16.56
N GLY A 745 -31.95 39.87 -17.29
CA GLY A 745 -32.37 40.82 -18.32
C GLY A 745 -31.63 40.72 -19.66
N LYS A 746 -30.76 39.71 -19.85
CA LYS A 746 -30.09 39.49 -21.15
C LYS A 746 -31.06 38.94 -22.20
N PRO A 747 -30.97 39.40 -23.47
CA PRO A 747 -31.74 38.84 -24.56
C PRO A 747 -31.48 37.34 -24.70
N ILE A 748 -32.53 36.52 -24.69
CA ILE A 748 -32.40 35.05 -24.73
C ILE A 748 -31.71 34.59 -26.03
N GLU A 749 -31.89 35.32 -27.12
CA GLU A 749 -31.31 35.02 -28.43
C GLU A 749 -29.78 35.14 -28.48
N SER A 750 -29.18 35.98 -27.61
CA SER A 750 -27.72 36.15 -27.54
C SER A 750 -27.02 35.04 -26.76
N LEU A 751 -27.79 34.19 -26.07
CA LEU A 751 -27.26 33.14 -25.20
C LEU A 751 -27.15 31.79 -25.91
N ARG A 752 -26.05 31.09 -25.63
CA ARG A 752 -25.83 29.68 -26.01
C ARG A 752 -25.45 28.89 -24.78
N PHE A 753 -25.81 27.61 -24.77
CA PHE A 753 -25.59 26.71 -23.65
C PHE A 753 -24.78 25.53 -24.17
N ARG A 754 -23.55 25.36 -23.68
CA ARG A 754 -22.63 24.32 -24.12
C ARG A 754 -22.21 23.45 -22.95
N VAL A 755 -22.15 22.14 -23.11
CA VAL A 755 -21.59 21.27 -22.07
C VAL A 755 -20.09 21.57 -21.93
N MET A 756 -19.67 21.88 -20.71
CA MET A 756 -18.29 22.29 -20.40
C MET A 756 -17.28 21.28 -20.93
N ASP A 757 -16.19 21.79 -21.51
CA ASP A 757 -15.11 20.99 -22.12
C ASP A 757 -15.54 20.11 -23.31
N THR A 758 -16.69 20.42 -23.95
CA THR A 758 -17.17 19.73 -25.16
C THR A 758 -17.64 20.71 -26.24
N ALA A 759 -17.86 20.21 -27.45
CA ALA A 759 -18.50 20.96 -28.53
C ALA A 759 -20.04 20.87 -28.51
N PHE A 760 -20.64 20.13 -27.57
CA PHE A 760 -22.08 19.89 -27.56
C PHE A 760 -22.84 21.12 -27.04
N GLU A 761 -23.52 21.82 -27.95
CA GLU A 761 -24.46 22.89 -27.62
C GLU A 761 -25.89 22.36 -27.52
N LEU A 762 -26.60 22.78 -26.48
CA LEU A 762 -27.99 22.39 -26.24
C LEU A 762 -28.88 23.02 -27.32
N LYS A 763 -29.76 22.20 -27.89
CA LYS A 763 -30.74 22.67 -28.88
C LYS A 763 -31.92 23.34 -28.17
N LYS A 764 -32.56 24.31 -28.81
CA LYS A 764 -33.89 24.76 -28.34
C LYS A 764 -34.90 23.64 -28.62
N SER A 765 -35.76 23.33 -27.67
CA SER A 765 -36.86 22.40 -27.94
C SER A 765 -37.74 23.01 -29.01
N GLY A 766 -37.85 22.32 -30.15
CA GLY A 766 -38.74 22.76 -31.22
C GLY A 766 -40.17 22.75 -30.69
N GLY A 767 -40.77 23.93 -30.53
CA GLY A 767 -42.19 24.02 -30.27
C GLY A 767 -42.93 23.31 -31.41
N ARG A 768 -43.74 22.30 -31.09
CA ARG A 768 -44.89 22.03 -31.95
C ARG A 768 -45.69 23.32 -32.01
N LYS A 769 -45.76 23.95 -33.18
CA LYS A 769 -46.90 24.81 -33.50
C LYS A 769 -48.16 23.96 -33.49
#